data_AF-A0A1H8EDZ9-F1
#
_entry.id   AF-A0A1H8EDZ9-F1
#
_cell.length_a   1.000
_cell.length_b   1.000
_cell.length_c   1.000
_cell.angle_alpha   90.00
_cell.angle_beta   90.00
_cell.angle_gamma   90.00
#
_symmetry.space_group_name_H-M   'P 1'
#
loop_
_entity.id
_entity.type
_entity.pdbx_description
1 polymer ?
#
loop_
_entity_poly.entity_id
_entity_poly.type
_entity_poly.pdbx_seq_one_letter_code
_entity_poly.pdbx_strand_id
1 'polypeptide(L)'
;MNTEIYLDSNATSVVLPAAIAAATDAMRQRYGNPSSTHATGLQAKAMLDEARACAVRLLGVGSGRLMFNSGATEGIQTAVLSALVSLRERRDAGEAIGALLVYGATEHKAVPESLAHWNRLLGLNLTLHKLPVDHDGAHRLNALREVAPQAAMVCTMAANNETGVVSDLAGIAAALEGSKALWLVDCVQALGKLKLDLSSTRIDYAPFSGHKLYAPKGIGMLYVRAGAPFTPLIMGGGQEAGQRSGTENMAGIAALGAVLAALERGDTFRSAAELCGFRARLADSLRAALPGVVFNNPFDKALPTTLNFSVPGLSSRELMDVFDAAEVRVSAGSACSSSKAAPSYVLDAMGLPLWRSAGAIRMSFGPLADETTIAAACERIERCGAALRASCLIPSERSAAPQDGLLQLGVEGACSWMVLDAASRSCIVIDPLPDHVARIESYVRCQNYQVQAIVSTLPNAGRAMLIDALGRHYNRQVEADEYGWPQQAASIALDNGARAAAIALGEQVLACVPCGSGDELRAYLLGTVHGGALPVASVRFAFSARPALQGLRAVSGEQTLLCPTRDEANQFCTIAAPVASIAADAQLDRAALEAFLQAHPDARLVDVREPYEFAATVAPSLAGRAAVSVPLSRLAEHASVWLRAERTPLVFFCRSGNRSMKAAQLLRRLGHQQAYSLNGGLALSNPLLLAA
;
A
#
# COMPACT_ATOMS: atom_id res chain seq x y z
N MET A 1 -3.94 -25.48 4.23
CA MET A 1 -2.58 -24.99 3.85
C MET A 1 -2.69 -23.48 3.68
N ASN A 2 -1.70 -22.70 4.10
CA ASN A 2 -1.75 -21.26 3.88
C ASN A 2 -1.53 -20.99 2.38
N THR A 3 -2.53 -20.45 1.69
CA THR A 3 -2.45 -20.16 0.24
C THR A 3 -1.69 -18.87 -0.05
N GLU A 4 -1.37 -18.08 0.97
CA GLU A 4 -0.73 -16.78 0.82
C GLU A 4 0.76 -16.87 0.45
N ILE A 5 1.19 -16.02 -0.49
CA ILE A 5 2.61 -15.79 -0.77
C ILE A 5 3.03 -14.49 -0.12
N TYR A 6 3.92 -14.58 0.86
CA TYR A 6 4.37 -13.43 1.64
C TYR A 6 5.68 -12.87 1.09
N LEU A 7 5.61 -11.77 0.35
CA LEU A 7 6.75 -11.03 -0.20
C LEU A 7 6.93 -9.66 0.48
N ASP A 8 6.83 -9.64 1.81
CA ASP A 8 7.10 -8.46 2.63
C ASP A 8 8.07 -8.73 3.80
N SER A 9 9.06 -9.60 3.57
CA SER A 9 10.01 -10.05 4.59
C SER A 9 10.93 -8.95 5.14
N ASN A 10 11.09 -7.82 4.43
CA ASN A 10 11.81 -6.66 4.96
C ASN A 10 10.99 -5.90 6.03
N ALA A 11 9.65 -6.04 6.08
CA ALA A 11 8.82 -5.53 7.16
C ALA A 11 8.92 -6.43 8.40
N THR A 12 8.70 -7.73 8.23
CA THR A 12 8.87 -8.76 9.25
C THR A 12 8.91 -10.12 8.57
N SER A 13 9.48 -11.14 9.19
CA SER A 13 9.37 -12.52 8.70
C SER A 13 8.46 -13.35 9.61
N VAL A 14 8.03 -14.51 9.11
CA VAL A 14 7.50 -15.61 9.94
C VAL A 14 8.55 -16.08 10.95
N VAL A 15 8.17 -16.80 12.00
CA VAL A 15 9.13 -17.33 12.98
C VAL A 15 9.56 -18.73 12.55
N LEU A 16 10.87 -19.03 12.64
CA LEU A 16 11.43 -20.33 12.30
C LEU A 16 10.82 -21.41 13.23
N PRO A 17 10.43 -22.60 12.73
CA PRO A 17 9.89 -23.66 13.60
C PRO A 17 10.81 -24.02 14.78
N ALA A 18 12.12 -24.08 14.56
CA ALA A 18 13.11 -24.30 15.62
C ALA A 18 13.13 -23.18 16.67
N ALA A 19 12.89 -21.93 16.25
CA ALA A 19 12.79 -20.78 17.16
C ALA A 19 11.49 -20.81 17.98
N ILE A 20 10.37 -21.25 17.38
CA ILE A 20 9.10 -21.50 18.11
C ILE A 20 9.28 -22.60 19.16
N ALA A 21 9.91 -23.72 18.77
CA ALA A 21 10.21 -24.82 19.69
C ALA A 21 11.10 -24.36 20.86
N ALA A 22 12.16 -23.59 20.57
CA ALA A 22 13.06 -23.05 21.59
C ALA A 22 12.34 -22.09 22.55
N ALA A 23 11.50 -21.18 22.05
CA ALA A 23 10.69 -20.30 22.90
C ALA A 23 9.71 -21.09 23.77
N THR A 24 9.03 -22.09 23.20
CA THR A 24 8.05 -22.92 23.91
C THR A 24 8.70 -23.72 25.02
N ASP A 25 9.88 -24.28 24.76
CA ASP A 25 10.65 -25.00 25.76
C ASP A 25 11.17 -24.08 26.88
N ALA A 26 11.65 -22.88 26.53
CA ALA A 26 12.01 -21.86 27.52
C ALA A 26 10.83 -21.46 28.42
N MET A 27 9.62 -21.39 27.88
CA MET A 27 8.42 -21.07 28.67
C MET A 27 7.91 -22.25 29.52
N ARG A 28 8.11 -23.49 29.07
CA ARG A 28 7.54 -24.68 29.73
C ARG A 28 8.51 -25.35 30.70
N GLN A 29 9.73 -25.61 30.25
CA GLN A 29 10.70 -26.47 30.96
C GLN A 29 11.85 -25.66 31.56
N ARG A 30 12.32 -24.61 30.86
CA ARG A 30 13.48 -23.79 31.26
C ARG A 30 13.10 -22.36 31.65
N TYR A 31 11.99 -22.21 32.39
CA TYR A 31 11.35 -20.92 32.73
C TYR A 31 12.06 -20.12 33.84
N GLY A 32 13.19 -20.62 34.36
CA GLY A 32 13.87 -20.02 35.49
C GLY A 32 14.34 -18.59 35.24
N ASN A 33 14.52 -17.83 36.32
CA ASN A 33 15.18 -16.53 36.26
C ASN A 33 16.72 -16.74 36.20
N PRO A 34 17.43 -16.23 35.18
CA PRO A 34 18.88 -16.42 35.05
C PRO A 34 19.70 -15.77 36.18
N SER A 35 19.09 -14.90 36.99
CA SER A 35 19.71 -14.32 38.19
C SER A 35 19.65 -15.25 39.41
N SER A 36 18.89 -16.34 39.36
CA SER A 36 18.77 -17.30 40.46
C SER A 36 19.91 -18.32 40.49
N THR A 37 20.38 -18.68 41.68
CA THR A 37 21.48 -19.64 41.89
C THR A 37 21.05 -21.11 41.91
N HIS A 38 19.75 -21.39 41.96
CA HIS A 38 19.22 -22.77 41.90
C HIS A 38 19.27 -23.35 40.48
N ALA A 39 19.16 -24.67 40.34
CA ALA A 39 19.30 -25.39 39.07
C ALA A 39 18.45 -24.82 37.92
N THR A 40 17.19 -24.46 38.16
CA THR A 40 16.32 -23.85 37.14
C THR A 40 16.84 -22.49 36.64
N GLY A 41 17.44 -21.68 37.52
CA GLY A 41 18.06 -20.42 37.14
C GLY A 41 19.35 -20.61 36.36
N LEU A 42 20.18 -21.58 36.78
CA LEU A 42 21.40 -21.96 36.06
C LEU A 42 21.11 -22.47 34.65
N GLN A 43 20.02 -23.22 34.45
CA GLN A 43 19.58 -23.66 33.12
C GLN A 43 19.19 -22.48 32.20
N ALA A 44 18.46 -21.51 32.72
CA ALA A 44 18.12 -20.29 31.98
C ALA A 44 19.38 -19.46 31.67
N LYS A 45 20.30 -19.36 32.63
CA LYS A 45 21.58 -18.67 32.45
C LYS A 45 22.44 -19.33 31.37
N ALA A 46 22.53 -20.66 31.34
CA ALA A 46 23.23 -21.40 30.30
C ALA A 46 22.67 -21.09 28.90
N MET A 47 21.34 -21.10 28.74
CA MET A 47 20.67 -20.75 27.49
C MET A 47 20.98 -19.31 27.02
N LEU A 48 20.97 -18.35 27.95
CA LEU A 48 21.34 -16.96 27.69
C LEU A 48 22.78 -16.86 27.17
N ASP A 49 23.70 -17.56 27.84
CA ASP A 49 25.14 -17.52 27.52
C ASP A 49 25.46 -18.24 26.21
N GLU A 50 24.78 -19.35 25.91
CA GLU A 50 24.88 -20.05 24.63
C GLU A 50 24.43 -19.17 23.45
N ALA A 51 23.27 -18.52 23.58
CA ALA A 51 22.76 -17.61 22.55
C ALA A 51 23.72 -16.43 22.32
N ARG A 52 24.25 -15.85 23.39
CA ARG A 52 25.23 -14.75 23.32
C ARG A 52 26.54 -15.21 22.69
N ALA A 53 27.05 -16.37 23.07
CA ALA A 53 28.30 -16.91 22.52
C ALA A 53 28.20 -17.17 21.01
N CYS A 54 27.05 -17.69 20.55
CA CYS A 54 26.77 -17.86 19.12
C CYS A 54 26.75 -16.50 18.39
N ALA A 55 26.04 -15.50 18.94
CA ALA A 55 26.03 -14.16 18.36
C ALA A 55 27.42 -13.52 18.30
N VAL A 56 28.23 -13.69 19.35
CA VAL A 56 29.61 -13.17 19.43
C VAL A 56 30.48 -13.72 18.30
N ARG A 57 30.39 -15.03 18.03
CA ARG A 57 31.14 -15.67 16.93
C ARG A 57 30.63 -15.21 15.56
N LEU A 58 29.32 -15.21 15.34
CA LEU A 58 28.71 -14.84 14.07
C LEU A 58 28.96 -13.39 13.65
N LEU A 59 28.97 -12.48 14.62
CA LEU A 59 29.10 -11.04 14.35
C LEU A 59 30.56 -10.55 14.45
N GLY A 60 31.50 -11.41 14.85
CA GLY A 60 32.89 -11.02 15.08
C GLY A 60 32.99 -9.89 16.11
N VAL A 61 32.42 -10.08 17.32
CA VAL A 61 32.32 -9.00 18.33
C VAL A 61 33.68 -8.56 18.90
N GLY A 62 34.68 -9.44 18.89
CA GLY A 62 36.01 -9.17 19.47
C GLY A 62 35.93 -8.82 20.96
N SER A 63 36.61 -7.75 21.38
CA SER A 63 36.57 -7.24 22.76
C SER A 63 35.35 -6.35 23.06
N GLY A 64 34.47 -6.12 22.07
CA GLY A 64 33.26 -5.35 22.26
C GLY A 64 32.24 -6.06 23.15
N ARG A 65 31.18 -5.32 23.51
CA ARG A 65 30.07 -5.83 24.30
C ARG A 65 28.88 -6.10 23.40
N LEU A 66 28.16 -7.17 23.68
CA LEU A 66 26.91 -7.50 23.03
C LEU A 66 25.85 -7.71 24.10
N MET A 67 24.71 -7.03 23.98
CA MET A 67 23.59 -7.11 24.93
C MET A 67 22.27 -7.41 24.24
N PHE A 68 21.36 -8.10 24.91
CA PHE A 68 19.99 -8.31 24.44
C PHE A 68 19.08 -7.14 24.84
N ASN A 69 18.14 -6.80 23.96
CA ASN A 69 17.15 -5.72 24.15
C ASN A 69 15.81 -6.11 23.51
N SER A 70 14.79 -5.24 23.55
CA SER A 70 13.47 -5.52 22.96
C SER A 70 13.42 -5.40 21.43
N GLY A 71 14.50 -4.95 20.78
CA GLY A 71 14.55 -4.74 19.34
C GLY A 71 15.47 -3.58 18.94
N ALA A 72 15.66 -3.40 17.64
CA ALA A 72 16.58 -2.40 17.12
C ALA A 72 16.20 -0.95 17.46
N THR A 73 14.92 -0.61 17.60
CA THR A 73 14.53 0.73 18.04
C THR A 73 15.09 1.04 19.44
N GLU A 74 15.02 0.10 20.39
CA GLU A 74 15.66 0.24 21.72
C GLU A 74 17.19 0.34 21.59
N GLY A 75 17.79 -0.46 20.71
CA GLY A 75 19.23 -0.40 20.43
C GLY A 75 19.69 0.94 19.85
N ILE A 76 18.96 1.50 18.88
CA ILE A 76 19.23 2.81 18.27
C ILE A 76 19.13 3.90 19.33
N GLN A 77 18.05 3.92 20.11
CA GLN A 77 17.84 4.87 21.19
C GLN A 77 18.98 4.80 22.23
N THR A 78 19.36 3.59 22.64
CA THR A 78 20.45 3.37 23.61
C THR A 78 21.79 3.87 23.07
N ALA A 79 22.10 3.59 21.80
CA ALA A 79 23.35 4.02 21.17
C ALA A 79 23.41 5.55 20.99
N VAL A 80 22.32 6.17 20.51
CA VAL A 80 22.22 7.63 20.40
C VAL A 80 22.34 8.30 21.77
N LEU A 81 21.61 7.81 22.78
CA LEU A 81 21.72 8.33 24.15
C LEU A 81 23.16 8.24 24.66
N SER A 82 23.80 7.07 24.50
CA SER A 82 25.19 6.83 24.92
C SER A 82 26.17 7.82 24.29
N ALA A 83 26.06 8.04 22.99
CA ALA A 83 26.90 8.98 22.25
C ALA A 83 26.68 10.42 22.73
N LEU A 84 25.43 10.86 22.82
CA LEU A 84 25.10 12.24 23.16
C LEU A 84 25.38 12.58 24.63
N VAL A 85 25.20 11.65 25.57
CA VAL A 85 25.59 11.87 26.97
C VAL A 85 27.10 12.09 27.08
N SER A 86 27.89 11.24 26.43
CA SER A 86 29.35 11.40 26.41
C SER A 86 29.79 12.72 25.75
N LEU A 87 29.14 13.12 24.65
CA LEU A 87 29.43 14.41 24.00
C LEU A 87 29.08 15.59 24.91
N ARG A 88 27.99 15.51 25.67
CA ARG A 88 27.62 16.53 26.66
C ARG A 88 28.67 16.61 27.76
N GLU A 89 29.05 15.49 28.35
CA GLU A 89 30.06 15.44 29.41
C GLU A 89 31.40 16.03 28.96
N ARG A 90 31.84 15.70 27.74
CA ARG A 90 33.07 16.26 27.15
C ARG A 90 32.97 17.78 26.96
N ARG A 91 31.84 18.27 26.43
CA ARG A 91 31.59 19.72 26.29
C ARG A 91 31.59 20.42 27.64
N ASP A 92 30.94 19.83 28.64
CA ASP A 92 30.85 20.41 30.00
C ASP A 92 32.24 20.41 30.69
N ALA A 93 33.13 19.48 30.31
CA ALA A 93 34.54 19.46 30.69
C ALA A 93 35.44 20.43 29.87
N GLY A 94 34.87 21.19 28.94
CA GLY A 94 35.59 22.15 28.10
C GLY A 94 36.31 21.54 26.89
N GLU A 95 36.07 20.27 26.56
CA GLU A 95 36.62 19.65 25.36
C GLU A 95 35.89 20.11 24.10
N ALA A 96 36.63 20.24 23.00
CA ALA A 96 36.04 20.42 21.69
C ALA A 96 35.26 19.17 21.24
N ILE A 97 33.99 19.36 20.90
CA ILE A 97 33.13 18.36 20.27
C ILE A 97 32.75 18.80 18.85
N GLY A 98 32.31 17.84 18.01
CA GLY A 98 31.78 18.18 16.69
C GLY A 98 30.48 18.98 16.78
N ALA A 99 30.21 19.78 15.74
CA ALA A 99 29.00 20.59 15.63
C ALA A 99 27.82 19.85 14.97
N LEU A 100 28.07 18.73 14.30
CA LEU A 100 27.10 18.05 13.44
C LEU A 100 26.71 16.66 13.97
N LEU A 101 25.42 16.34 13.89
CA LEU A 101 24.87 15.00 13.98
C LEU A 101 24.48 14.55 12.57
N VAL A 102 25.36 13.77 11.95
CA VAL A 102 25.21 13.34 10.55
C VAL A 102 24.40 12.05 10.50
N TYR A 103 23.39 11.98 9.65
CA TYR A 103 22.65 10.73 9.40
C TYR A 103 22.36 10.56 7.90
N GLY A 104 22.39 9.31 7.42
CA GLY A 104 21.99 8.99 6.05
C GLY A 104 20.61 9.52 5.68
N ALA A 105 20.46 10.14 4.51
CA ALA A 105 19.16 10.65 4.05
C ALA A 105 18.08 9.56 3.92
N THR A 106 18.49 8.29 3.83
CA THR A 106 17.64 7.11 3.68
C THR A 106 17.44 6.33 4.98
N GLU A 107 17.97 6.80 6.13
CA GLU A 107 17.85 6.15 7.44
C GLU A 107 16.42 5.79 7.83
N HIS A 108 16.25 4.70 8.58
CA HIS A 108 14.98 4.41 9.22
C HIS A 108 14.64 5.53 10.21
N LYS A 109 13.37 5.97 10.27
CA LYS A 109 12.94 7.11 11.10
C LYS A 109 13.37 7.03 12.56
N ALA A 110 13.55 5.83 13.11
CA ALA A 110 14.08 5.66 14.46
C ALA A 110 15.42 6.40 14.68
N VAL A 111 16.29 6.52 13.68
CA VAL A 111 17.58 7.20 13.80
C VAL A 111 17.43 8.73 13.93
N PRO A 112 16.93 9.46 12.90
CA PRO A 112 16.85 10.92 12.98
C PRO A 112 15.93 11.41 14.09
N GLU A 113 14.83 10.68 14.38
CA GLU A 113 13.94 11.04 15.48
C GLU A 113 14.62 10.85 16.85
N SER A 114 15.42 9.79 17.04
CA SER A 114 16.21 9.61 18.27
C SER A 114 17.27 10.72 18.41
N LEU A 115 17.99 11.04 17.34
CA LEU A 115 18.97 12.12 17.33
C LEU A 115 18.31 13.45 17.72
N ALA A 116 17.22 13.83 17.06
CA ALA A 116 16.50 15.07 17.35
C ALA A 116 15.98 15.12 18.79
N HIS A 117 15.38 14.02 19.26
CA HIS A 117 14.80 13.94 20.60
C HIS A 117 15.85 14.14 21.69
N TRP A 118 16.92 13.33 21.67
CA TRP A 118 17.94 13.36 22.73
C TRP A 118 18.86 14.57 22.63
N ASN A 119 19.18 15.04 21.42
CA ASN A 119 19.97 16.27 21.22
C ASN A 119 19.30 17.49 21.87
N ARG A 120 17.96 17.58 21.78
CA ARG A 120 17.16 18.61 22.45
C ARG A 120 17.13 18.40 23.96
N LEU A 121 16.80 17.20 24.44
CA LEU A 121 16.66 16.93 25.88
C LEU A 121 17.97 17.09 26.66
N LEU A 122 19.11 16.78 26.04
CA LEU A 122 20.43 16.93 26.66
C LEU A 122 21.02 18.33 26.52
N GLY A 123 20.31 19.26 25.86
CA GLY A 123 20.77 20.64 25.66
C GLY A 123 22.04 20.74 24.81
N LEU A 124 22.27 19.76 23.93
CA LEU A 124 23.40 19.74 23.00
C LEU A 124 23.18 20.72 21.84
N ASN A 125 21.96 20.75 21.31
CA ASN A 125 21.54 21.63 20.21
C ASN A 125 22.47 21.59 18.99
N LEU A 126 23.11 20.44 18.74
CA LEU A 126 23.94 20.22 17.56
C LEU A 126 23.08 20.20 16.29
N THR A 127 23.67 20.57 15.15
CA THR A 127 22.93 20.62 13.88
C THR A 127 22.75 19.21 13.32
N LEU A 128 21.50 18.83 13.05
CA LEU A 128 21.16 17.62 12.31
C LEU A 128 21.51 17.81 10.83
N HIS A 129 22.40 16.96 10.32
CA HIS A 129 22.88 17.04 8.93
C HIS A 129 22.52 15.76 8.18
N LYS A 130 21.71 15.89 7.11
CA LYS A 130 21.36 14.77 6.23
C LYS A 130 22.50 14.50 5.26
N LEU A 131 23.14 13.34 5.36
CA LEU A 131 24.12 12.85 4.39
C LEU A 131 23.39 12.41 3.12
N PRO A 132 23.59 13.08 1.97
CA PRO A 132 22.89 12.74 0.74
C PRO A 132 23.31 11.37 0.19
N VAL A 133 22.41 10.80 -0.62
CA VAL A 133 22.68 9.65 -1.47
C VAL A 133 22.72 10.06 -2.94
N ASP A 134 23.19 9.18 -3.81
CA ASP A 134 23.05 9.33 -5.26
C ASP A 134 21.73 8.70 -5.76
N HIS A 135 21.54 8.70 -7.08
CA HIS A 135 20.35 8.14 -7.73
C HIS A 135 20.19 6.62 -7.55
N ASP A 136 21.27 5.93 -7.19
CA ASP A 136 21.32 4.49 -6.91
C ASP A 136 21.05 4.18 -5.43
N GLY A 137 20.96 5.22 -4.58
CA GLY A 137 20.77 5.10 -3.14
C GLY A 137 22.06 4.89 -2.35
N ALA A 138 23.23 5.02 -2.98
CA ALA A 138 24.52 4.92 -2.30
C ALA A 138 24.88 6.25 -1.62
N HIS A 139 25.46 6.19 -0.42
CA HIS A 139 25.92 7.38 0.29
C HIS A 139 26.98 8.15 -0.51
N ARG A 140 26.85 9.47 -0.60
CA ARG A 140 27.86 10.32 -1.24
C ARG A 140 29.07 10.49 -0.33
N LEU A 141 30.08 9.63 -0.49
CA LEU A 141 31.27 9.60 0.38
C LEU A 141 32.09 10.90 0.37
N ASN A 142 32.11 11.64 -0.75
CA ASN A 142 32.76 12.96 -0.79
C ASN A 142 32.08 13.96 0.15
N ALA A 143 30.75 14.00 0.15
CA ALA A 143 30.00 14.84 1.08
C ALA A 143 30.23 14.42 2.54
N LEU A 144 30.38 13.11 2.80
CA LEU A 144 30.75 12.64 4.13
C LEU A 144 32.15 13.14 4.55
N ARG A 145 33.14 13.06 3.66
CA ARG A 145 34.51 13.55 3.94
C ARG A 145 34.55 15.04 4.29
N GLU A 146 33.73 15.85 3.62
CA GLU A 146 33.64 17.29 3.87
C GLU A 146 33.13 17.60 5.30
N VAL A 147 32.15 16.83 5.78
CA VAL A 147 31.53 17.06 7.11
C VAL A 147 32.16 16.25 8.23
N ALA A 148 32.93 15.20 7.92
CA ALA A 148 33.53 14.29 8.90
C ALA A 148 34.38 14.99 9.99
N PRO A 149 35.17 16.05 9.69
CA PRO A 149 35.91 16.79 10.73
C PRO A 149 35.02 17.54 11.73
N GLN A 150 33.79 17.89 11.33
CA GLN A 150 32.81 18.59 12.16
C GLN A 150 31.77 17.66 12.80
N ALA A 151 31.77 16.38 12.44
CA ALA A 151 30.82 15.41 12.94
C ALA A 151 31.13 15.02 14.39
N ALA A 152 30.12 15.08 15.26
CA ALA A 152 30.16 14.50 16.59
C ALA A 152 29.72 13.04 16.58
N MET A 153 28.72 12.74 15.74
CA MET A 153 28.19 11.40 15.51
C MET A 153 27.79 11.26 14.05
N VAL A 154 28.02 10.08 13.49
CA VAL A 154 27.56 9.66 12.17
C VAL A 154 26.67 8.43 12.34
N CYS A 155 25.50 8.45 11.71
CA CYS A 155 24.58 7.31 11.68
C CYS A 155 24.33 6.90 10.23
N THR A 156 24.63 5.65 9.92
CA THR A 156 24.32 5.03 8.63
C THR A 156 23.63 3.70 8.87
N MET A 157 23.06 3.11 7.84
CA MET A 157 22.57 1.75 7.85
C MET A 157 23.52 0.83 7.10
N ALA A 158 23.51 -0.46 7.40
CA ALA A 158 24.25 -1.46 6.65
C ALA A 158 23.57 -1.81 5.32
N ALA A 159 22.23 -1.85 5.30
CA ALA A 159 21.43 -2.03 4.09
C ALA A 159 20.05 -1.39 4.24
N ASN A 160 19.53 -0.84 3.15
CA ASN A 160 18.26 -0.16 3.14
C ASN A 160 17.06 -1.12 3.16
N ASN A 161 16.09 -0.86 4.05
CA ASN A 161 14.90 -1.69 4.20
C ASN A 161 13.86 -1.49 3.08
N GLU A 162 13.94 -0.42 2.29
CA GLU A 162 13.05 -0.15 1.15
C GLU A 162 13.64 -0.64 -0.17
N THR A 163 14.87 -0.24 -0.49
CA THR A 163 15.54 -0.53 -1.77
C THR A 163 16.46 -1.73 -1.71
N GLY A 164 16.85 -2.17 -0.50
CA GLY A 164 17.83 -3.23 -0.32
C GLY A 164 19.27 -2.78 -0.57
N VAL A 165 19.52 -1.53 -0.99
CA VAL A 165 20.87 -1.03 -1.30
C VAL A 165 21.79 -1.24 -0.09
N VAL A 166 22.93 -1.89 -0.32
CA VAL A 166 23.94 -2.18 0.68
C VAL A 166 24.91 -1.01 0.76
N SER A 167 25.17 -0.52 1.96
CA SER A 167 26.08 0.60 2.17
C SER A 167 27.54 0.16 2.02
N ASP A 168 28.37 1.01 1.42
CA ASP A 168 29.82 0.85 1.40
C ASP A 168 30.42 1.18 2.77
N LEU A 169 30.31 0.23 3.71
CA LEU A 169 30.81 0.40 5.09
C LEU A 169 32.32 0.64 5.13
N ALA A 170 33.08 0.05 4.20
CA ALA A 170 34.52 0.27 4.10
C ALA A 170 34.84 1.70 3.64
N GLY A 171 34.16 2.18 2.60
CA GLY A 171 34.28 3.55 2.11
C GLY A 171 33.81 4.60 3.12
N ILE A 172 32.75 4.32 3.90
CA ILE A 172 32.32 5.16 5.02
C ILE A 172 33.40 5.20 6.10
N ALA A 173 33.95 4.05 6.50
CA ALA A 173 35.01 4.00 7.50
C ALA A 173 36.25 4.80 7.06
N ALA A 174 36.65 4.69 5.78
CA ALA A 174 37.73 5.47 5.18
C ALA A 174 37.40 6.97 5.13
N ALA A 175 36.16 7.35 4.81
CA ALA A 175 35.73 8.74 4.83
C ALA A 175 35.74 9.36 6.24
N LEU A 176 35.69 8.53 7.29
CA LEU A 176 35.79 8.96 8.69
C LEU A 176 37.22 8.91 9.23
N GLU A 177 38.21 8.48 8.46
CA GLU A 177 39.60 8.40 8.92
C GLU A 177 40.08 9.73 9.53
N GLY A 178 40.73 9.67 10.70
CA GLY A 178 41.13 10.85 11.47
C GLY A 178 39.99 11.60 12.20
N SER A 179 38.71 11.33 11.88
CA SER A 179 37.57 11.90 12.61
C SER A 179 37.39 11.26 13.98
N LYS A 180 37.04 12.08 14.97
CA LYS A 180 36.64 11.67 16.33
C LYS A 180 35.15 11.34 16.44
N ALA A 181 34.40 11.40 15.35
CA ALA A 181 32.97 11.11 15.36
C ALA A 181 32.70 9.65 15.77
N LEU A 182 31.70 9.47 16.62
CA LEU A 182 31.14 8.15 16.92
C LEU A 182 30.32 7.66 15.73
N TRP A 183 30.35 6.36 15.44
CA TRP A 183 29.66 5.79 14.28
C TRP A 183 28.68 4.69 14.68
N LEU A 184 27.40 4.95 14.43
CA LEU A 184 26.32 3.99 14.52
C LEU A 184 26.02 3.42 13.14
N VAL A 185 25.96 2.09 13.04
CA VAL A 185 25.50 1.39 11.84
C VAL A 185 24.23 0.58 12.15
N ASP A 186 23.07 0.99 11.62
CA ASP A 186 21.84 0.21 11.71
C ASP A 186 21.98 -1.11 10.93
N CYS A 187 22.12 -2.22 11.66
CA CYS A 187 22.34 -3.56 11.12
C CYS A 187 21.05 -4.41 11.08
N VAL A 188 19.87 -3.80 11.17
CA VAL A 188 18.57 -4.49 11.12
C VAL A 188 18.39 -5.33 9.86
N GLN A 189 18.86 -4.83 8.71
CA GLN A 189 18.83 -5.56 7.44
C GLN A 189 20.13 -6.30 7.11
N ALA A 190 21.09 -6.34 8.03
CA ALA A 190 22.37 -7.04 7.83
C ALA A 190 22.39 -8.44 8.45
N LEU A 191 21.71 -8.64 9.59
CA LEU A 191 21.74 -9.92 10.31
C LEU A 191 21.33 -11.10 9.40
N GLY A 192 22.25 -12.04 9.20
CA GLY A 192 22.04 -13.22 8.35
C GLY A 192 21.95 -12.94 6.84
N LYS A 193 22.16 -11.69 6.42
CA LYS A 193 22.08 -11.26 5.01
C LYS A 193 23.42 -10.74 4.50
N LEU A 194 24.24 -10.17 5.38
CA LEU A 194 25.59 -9.70 5.11
C LEU A 194 26.57 -10.40 6.05
N LYS A 195 27.79 -10.64 5.58
CA LYS A 195 28.89 -11.06 6.44
C LYS A 195 29.35 -9.85 7.26
N LEU A 196 29.42 -10.02 8.57
CA LEU A 196 29.84 -8.97 9.50
C LEU A 196 31.04 -9.47 10.30
N ASP A 197 32.04 -8.63 10.44
CA ASP A 197 33.13 -8.77 11.41
C ASP A 197 33.31 -7.42 12.10
N LEU A 198 32.53 -7.19 13.14
CA LEU A 198 32.46 -5.88 13.82
C LEU A 198 33.82 -5.48 14.41
N SER A 199 34.61 -6.46 14.87
CA SER A 199 35.93 -6.24 15.46
C SER A 199 36.96 -5.67 14.49
N SER A 200 36.79 -5.96 13.19
CA SER A 200 37.63 -5.41 12.12
C SER A 200 37.24 -3.99 11.70
N THR A 201 36.15 -3.45 12.27
CA THR A 201 35.60 -2.14 11.88
C THR A 201 35.75 -1.12 13.01
N ARG A 202 35.62 0.17 12.65
CA ARG A 202 35.50 1.26 13.63
C ARG A 202 34.05 1.53 14.09
N ILE A 203 33.09 0.66 13.74
CA ILE A 203 31.69 0.83 14.10
C ILE A 203 31.58 0.84 15.62
N ASP A 204 31.07 1.92 16.21
CA ASP A 204 30.91 2.04 17.66
C ASP A 204 29.67 1.33 18.16
N TYR A 205 28.59 1.39 17.37
CA TYR A 205 27.29 0.84 17.73
C TYR A 205 26.66 0.11 16.54
N ALA A 206 26.17 -1.11 16.78
CA ALA A 206 25.39 -1.84 15.78
C ALA A 206 24.13 -2.47 16.41
N PRO A 207 22.95 -1.87 16.23
CA PRO A 207 21.68 -2.47 16.65
C PRO A 207 21.21 -3.54 15.65
N PHE A 208 20.58 -4.58 16.18
CA PHE A 208 20.02 -5.71 15.44
C PHE A 208 18.60 -6.03 15.89
N SER A 209 17.81 -6.68 15.03
CA SER A 209 16.45 -7.09 15.35
C SER A 209 16.18 -8.53 14.92
N GLY A 210 15.62 -9.35 15.82
CA GLY A 210 15.38 -10.76 15.55
C GLY A 210 14.27 -11.01 14.51
N HIS A 211 13.20 -10.20 14.51
CA HIS A 211 12.04 -10.44 13.64
C HIS A 211 12.26 -10.13 12.15
N LYS A 212 13.44 -9.61 11.80
CA LYS A 212 13.90 -9.47 10.40
C LYS A 212 14.59 -10.72 9.89
N LEU A 213 14.86 -11.69 10.77
CA LEU A 213 15.46 -12.97 10.46
C LEU A 213 14.84 -14.07 11.33
N TYR A 214 13.54 -14.29 11.17
CA TYR A 214 12.82 -15.46 11.68
C TYR A 214 12.81 -15.70 13.20
N ALA A 215 13.22 -14.74 14.01
CA ALA A 215 12.96 -14.74 15.45
C ALA A 215 11.61 -14.04 15.75
N PRO A 216 11.01 -14.22 16.94
CA PRO A 216 9.81 -13.49 17.32
C PRO A 216 10.06 -11.97 17.38
N LYS A 217 8.97 -11.20 17.32
CA LYS A 217 8.99 -9.75 17.61
C LYS A 217 9.30 -9.54 19.11
N GLY A 218 9.87 -8.39 19.45
CA GLY A 218 10.18 -8.05 20.85
C GLY A 218 11.53 -8.59 21.37
N ILE A 219 12.44 -8.97 20.48
CA ILE A 219 13.83 -9.31 20.82
C ILE A 219 14.80 -8.73 19.78
N GLY A 220 15.91 -8.18 20.26
CA GLY A 220 17.02 -7.66 19.47
C GLY A 220 18.34 -7.72 20.23
N MET A 221 19.37 -7.17 19.61
CA MET A 221 20.71 -7.05 20.21
C MET A 221 21.29 -5.66 19.93
N LEU A 222 22.20 -5.22 20.77
CA LEU A 222 23.06 -4.05 20.52
C LEU A 222 24.51 -4.46 20.74
N TYR A 223 25.34 -4.23 19.73
CA TYR A 223 26.79 -4.24 19.86
C TYR A 223 27.29 -2.85 20.25
N VAL A 224 28.26 -2.82 21.16
CA VAL A 224 29.02 -1.61 21.55
C VAL A 224 30.51 -1.94 21.50
N ARG A 225 31.26 -1.20 20.69
CA ARG A 225 32.71 -1.38 20.55
C ARG A 225 33.43 -1.18 21.88
N ALA A 226 34.53 -1.90 22.07
CA ALA A 226 35.40 -1.67 23.22
C ALA A 226 35.90 -0.21 23.21
N GLY A 227 35.78 0.48 24.35
CA GLY A 227 36.14 1.89 24.49
C GLY A 227 35.11 2.90 23.96
N ALA A 228 34.06 2.47 23.26
CA ALA A 228 32.96 3.36 22.91
C ALA A 228 32.13 3.72 24.17
N PRO A 229 31.65 4.97 24.29
CA PRO A 229 30.86 5.39 25.44
C PRO A 229 29.54 4.64 25.52
N PHE A 230 29.03 4.46 26.73
CA PHE A 230 27.80 3.71 26.96
C PHE A 230 27.01 4.24 28.14
N THR A 231 25.73 4.51 27.91
CA THR A 231 24.76 4.95 28.91
C THR A 231 23.53 4.05 28.80
N PRO A 232 23.19 3.27 29.85
CA PRO A 232 21.99 2.43 29.83
C PRO A 232 20.72 3.27 29.66
N LEU A 233 19.86 2.87 28.72
CA LEU A 233 18.53 3.46 28.55
C LEU A 233 17.56 3.01 29.64
N ILE A 234 17.69 1.75 30.09
CA ILE A 234 16.84 1.13 31.12
C ILE A 234 17.73 0.72 32.30
N MET A 235 17.61 1.45 33.41
CA MET A 235 18.35 1.24 34.66
C MET A 235 17.51 0.48 35.70
N GLY A 236 18.15 -0.28 36.59
CA GLY A 236 17.47 -1.14 37.56
C GLY A 236 18.34 -2.28 38.08
N GLY A 237 17.78 -3.49 38.15
CA GLY A 237 18.28 -4.65 38.91
C GLY A 237 19.55 -5.34 38.38
N GLY A 238 20.34 -4.73 37.51
CA GLY A 238 21.66 -5.24 37.13
C GLY A 238 21.69 -6.32 36.05
N GLN A 239 20.56 -6.64 35.41
CA GLN A 239 20.53 -7.57 34.26
C GLN A 239 21.42 -7.07 33.11
N GLU A 240 21.83 -8.00 32.23
CA GLU A 240 22.80 -7.73 31.15
C GLU A 240 24.08 -7.03 31.68
N ALA A 241 24.59 -7.48 32.84
CA ALA A 241 25.75 -6.88 33.53
C ALA A 241 25.57 -5.38 33.83
N GLY A 242 24.35 -4.97 34.22
CA GLY A 242 23.98 -3.59 34.50
C GLY A 242 23.77 -2.72 33.26
N GLN A 243 23.87 -3.28 32.06
CA GLN A 243 23.81 -2.51 30.81
C GLN A 243 22.38 -2.32 30.31
N ARG A 244 21.46 -3.23 30.65
CA ARG A 244 20.05 -3.16 30.28
C ARG A 244 19.23 -3.93 31.30
N SER A 245 18.57 -3.21 32.19
CA SER A 245 17.82 -3.80 33.30
C SER A 245 16.45 -4.38 32.90
N GLY A 246 15.89 -5.18 33.80
CA GLY A 246 14.63 -5.90 33.61
C GLY A 246 14.90 -7.37 33.32
N THR A 247 14.14 -8.25 33.97
CA THR A 247 14.27 -9.71 33.79
C THR A 247 14.28 -10.08 32.32
N GLU A 248 15.26 -10.89 31.94
CA GLU A 248 15.56 -11.24 30.57
C GLU A 248 14.38 -11.95 29.90
N ASN A 249 14.07 -11.56 28.65
CA ASN A 249 13.06 -12.23 27.83
C ASN A 249 13.62 -13.59 27.36
N MET A 250 13.63 -14.59 28.24
CA MET A 250 14.23 -15.89 27.97
C MET A 250 13.59 -16.61 26.78
N ALA A 251 12.28 -16.45 26.55
CA ALA A 251 11.62 -17.01 25.37
C ALA A 251 12.12 -16.38 24.07
N GLY A 252 12.27 -15.05 24.04
CA GLY A 252 12.84 -14.32 22.90
C GLY A 252 14.31 -14.66 22.65
N ILE A 253 15.10 -14.75 23.72
CA ILE A 253 16.53 -15.07 23.67
C ILE A 253 16.75 -16.50 23.18
N ALA A 254 15.98 -17.48 23.66
CA ALA A 254 16.01 -18.86 23.19
C ALA A 254 15.71 -18.95 21.69
N ALA A 255 14.66 -18.25 21.25
CA ALA A 255 14.24 -18.24 19.87
C ALA A 255 15.27 -17.59 18.94
N LEU A 256 15.81 -16.43 19.33
CA LEU A 256 16.89 -15.77 18.60
C LEU A 256 18.15 -16.65 18.58
N GLY A 257 18.49 -17.29 19.70
CA GLY A 257 19.58 -18.26 19.79
C GLY A 257 19.45 -19.42 18.80
N ALA A 258 18.24 -19.95 18.62
CA ALA A 258 17.98 -21.01 17.64
C ALA A 258 18.18 -20.53 16.18
N VAL A 259 17.78 -19.29 15.87
CA VAL A 259 18.04 -18.68 14.56
C VAL A 259 19.54 -18.47 14.34
N LEU A 260 20.26 -17.95 15.34
CA LEU A 260 21.70 -17.74 15.28
C LEU A 260 22.42 -19.08 15.09
N ALA A 261 22.06 -20.12 15.84
CA ALA A 261 22.63 -21.45 15.66
C ALA A 261 22.39 -21.99 14.23
N ALA A 262 21.23 -21.73 13.64
CA ALA A 262 20.94 -22.10 12.25
C ALA A 262 21.79 -21.33 11.23
N LEU A 263 22.06 -20.04 11.49
CA LEU A 263 23.01 -19.25 10.69
C LEU A 263 24.43 -19.83 10.77
N GLU A 264 24.88 -20.14 12.00
CA GLU A 264 26.24 -20.63 12.26
C GLU A 264 26.50 -21.98 11.60
N ARG A 265 25.52 -22.87 11.58
CA ARG A 265 25.63 -24.15 10.84
C ARG A 265 25.67 -23.98 9.32
N GLY A 266 25.07 -22.91 8.80
CA GLY A 266 25.04 -22.61 7.36
C GLY A 266 24.20 -23.58 6.52
N ASP A 267 23.38 -24.43 7.14
CA ASP A 267 22.60 -25.50 6.48
C ASP A 267 21.11 -25.15 6.26
N THR A 268 20.65 -24.06 6.87
CA THR A 268 19.23 -23.74 6.97
C THR A 268 18.76 -22.71 5.94
N PHE A 269 19.63 -21.75 5.59
CA PHE A 269 19.30 -20.62 4.71
C PHE A 269 19.89 -20.82 3.32
N ARG A 270 19.19 -20.33 2.29
CA ARG A 270 19.68 -20.38 0.90
C ARG A 270 20.92 -19.53 0.70
N SER A 271 21.75 -19.95 -0.25
CA SER A 271 22.93 -19.18 -0.65
C SER A 271 22.54 -17.87 -1.35
N ALA A 272 23.46 -16.89 -1.33
CA ALA A 272 23.24 -15.62 -2.03
C ALA A 272 23.00 -15.81 -3.54
N ALA A 273 23.62 -16.80 -4.16
CA ALA A 273 23.45 -17.11 -5.58
C ALA A 273 22.03 -17.58 -5.90
N GLU A 274 21.48 -18.50 -5.09
CA GLU A 274 20.09 -18.97 -5.22
C GLU A 274 19.10 -17.81 -5.03
N LEU A 275 19.30 -16.98 -4.00
CA LEU A 275 18.43 -15.84 -3.73
C LEU A 275 18.48 -14.80 -4.87
N CYS A 276 19.66 -14.54 -5.44
CA CYS A 276 19.78 -13.71 -6.65
C CYS A 276 19.00 -14.30 -7.84
N GLY A 277 19.06 -15.62 -8.03
CA GLY A 277 18.30 -16.33 -9.07
C GLY A 277 16.79 -16.20 -8.88
N PHE A 278 16.30 -16.33 -7.64
CA PHE A 278 14.89 -16.10 -7.31
C PHE A 278 14.45 -14.66 -7.57
N ARG A 279 15.26 -13.68 -7.17
CA ARG A 279 14.99 -12.26 -7.45
C ARG A 279 14.95 -11.97 -8.95
N ALA A 280 15.87 -12.55 -9.72
CA ALA A 280 15.89 -12.38 -11.18
C ALA A 280 14.59 -12.89 -11.82
N ARG A 281 14.12 -14.07 -11.43
CA ARG A 281 12.86 -14.63 -11.93
C ARG A 281 11.63 -13.80 -11.56
N LEU A 282 11.55 -13.30 -10.33
CA LEU A 282 10.49 -12.36 -9.93
C LEU A 282 10.56 -11.08 -10.75
N ALA A 283 11.76 -10.55 -10.99
CA ALA A 283 11.95 -9.35 -11.81
C ALA A 283 11.52 -9.57 -13.26
N ASP A 284 11.85 -10.72 -13.85
CA ASP A 284 11.46 -11.07 -15.22
C ASP A 284 9.96 -11.28 -15.36
N SER A 285 9.33 -11.93 -14.37
CA SER A 285 7.87 -12.04 -14.30
C SER A 285 7.19 -10.67 -14.18
N LEU A 286 7.74 -9.76 -13.35
CA LEU A 286 7.24 -8.38 -13.27
C LEU A 286 7.38 -7.64 -14.61
N ARG A 287 8.52 -7.77 -15.31
CA ARG A 287 8.72 -7.17 -16.64
C ARG A 287 7.72 -7.68 -17.66
N ALA A 288 7.45 -8.99 -17.67
CA ALA A 288 6.48 -9.60 -18.55
C ALA A 288 5.04 -9.18 -18.21
N ALA A 289 4.72 -9.11 -16.92
CA ALA A 289 3.38 -8.79 -16.45
C ALA A 289 3.04 -7.30 -16.58
N LEU A 290 4.01 -6.40 -16.37
CA LEU A 290 3.83 -4.96 -16.22
C LEU A 290 4.73 -4.20 -17.22
N PRO A 291 4.24 -3.93 -18.45
CA PRO A 291 4.99 -3.16 -19.43
C PRO A 291 5.40 -1.79 -18.89
N GLY A 292 6.68 -1.45 -19.03
CA GLY A 292 7.22 -0.19 -18.54
C GLY A 292 7.54 -0.16 -17.04
N VAL A 293 7.46 -1.29 -16.32
CA VAL A 293 7.97 -1.38 -14.95
C VAL A 293 9.41 -0.89 -14.87
N VAL A 294 9.71 -0.10 -13.84
CA VAL A 294 11.08 0.31 -13.57
C VAL A 294 11.47 -0.02 -12.14
N PHE A 295 12.62 -0.66 -12.01
CA PHE A 295 13.24 -0.93 -10.72
C PHE A 295 13.97 0.32 -10.24
N ASN A 296 13.77 0.64 -8.96
CA ASN A 296 14.33 1.80 -8.28
C ASN A 296 15.65 1.47 -7.59
N ASN A 297 16.02 0.19 -7.50
CA ASN A 297 17.25 -0.25 -6.87
C ASN A 297 18.17 -0.99 -7.86
N PRO A 298 19.48 -0.68 -7.88
CA PRO A 298 20.46 -1.46 -8.63
C PRO A 298 20.66 -2.83 -7.97
N PHE A 299 20.32 -3.90 -8.69
CA PHE A 299 20.30 -5.26 -8.15
C PHE A 299 21.67 -5.77 -7.71
N ASP A 300 22.75 -5.39 -8.39
CA ASP A 300 24.13 -5.75 -8.09
C ASP A 300 24.63 -5.12 -6.77
N LYS A 301 24.06 -3.98 -6.36
CA LYS A 301 24.40 -3.28 -5.12
C LYS A 301 23.35 -3.45 -4.02
N ALA A 302 22.34 -4.30 -4.23
CA ALA A 302 21.22 -4.49 -3.31
C ALA A 302 21.12 -5.93 -2.81
N LEU A 303 20.53 -6.08 -1.62
CA LEU A 303 20.23 -7.37 -1.01
C LEU A 303 19.54 -8.31 -2.01
N PRO A 304 19.93 -9.60 -2.06
CA PRO A 304 19.45 -10.53 -3.07
C PRO A 304 17.97 -10.85 -2.93
N THR A 305 17.33 -10.43 -1.83
CA THR A 305 15.92 -10.71 -1.55
C THR A 305 15.00 -9.51 -1.72
N THR A 306 15.48 -8.37 -2.22
CA THR A 306 14.71 -7.13 -2.30
C THR A 306 14.57 -6.61 -3.73
N LEU A 307 13.34 -6.29 -4.11
CA LEU A 307 12.99 -5.52 -5.30
C LEU A 307 12.19 -4.29 -4.87
N ASN A 308 12.52 -3.14 -5.44
CA ASN A 308 11.74 -1.92 -5.33
C ASN A 308 11.43 -1.44 -6.74
N PHE A 309 10.16 -1.26 -7.09
CA PHE A 309 9.77 -0.89 -8.45
C PHE A 309 8.56 0.04 -8.47
N SER A 310 8.41 0.76 -9.59
CA SER A 310 7.26 1.61 -9.89
C SER A 310 6.80 1.33 -11.32
N VAL A 311 5.52 1.49 -11.60
CA VAL A 311 4.96 1.33 -12.95
C VAL A 311 4.33 2.66 -13.39
N PRO A 312 4.77 3.25 -14.52
CA PRO A 312 4.16 4.48 -15.04
C PRO A 312 2.64 4.32 -15.21
N GLY A 313 1.88 5.33 -14.79
CA GLY A 313 0.43 5.34 -14.91
C GLY A 313 -0.33 4.51 -13.87
N LEU A 314 0.35 3.74 -13.01
CA LEU A 314 -0.26 3.01 -11.89
C LEU A 314 0.14 3.61 -10.55
N SER A 315 -0.83 3.74 -9.66
CA SER A 315 -0.58 4.08 -8.25
C SER A 315 -0.07 2.86 -7.47
N SER A 316 0.65 3.11 -6.38
CA SER A 316 1.04 2.06 -5.43
C SER A 316 -0.18 1.34 -4.85
N ARG A 317 -1.31 2.04 -4.70
CA ARG A 317 -2.57 1.45 -4.23
C ARG A 317 -3.13 0.42 -5.20
N GLU A 318 -3.22 0.75 -6.49
CA GLU A 318 -3.72 -0.19 -7.51
C GLU A 318 -2.86 -1.46 -7.59
N LEU A 319 -1.53 -1.29 -7.54
CA LEU A 319 -0.59 -2.41 -7.50
C LEU A 319 -0.76 -3.25 -6.23
N MET A 320 -0.84 -2.64 -5.05
CA MET A 320 -1.07 -3.36 -3.80
C MET A 320 -2.41 -4.11 -3.81
N ASP A 321 -3.47 -3.50 -4.33
CA ASP A 321 -4.81 -4.10 -4.38
C ASP A 321 -4.84 -5.31 -5.34
N VAL A 322 -4.19 -5.23 -6.52
CA VAL A 322 -4.14 -6.38 -7.45
C VAL A 322 -3.27 -7.53 -6.91
N PHE A 323 -2.12 -7.23 -6.30
CA PHE A 323 -1.27 -8.27 -5.69
C PHE A 323 -1.98 -8.93 -4.51
N ASP A 324 -2.66 -8.15 -3.65
CA ASP A 324 -3.38 -8.69 -2.52
C ASP A 324 -4.54 -9.61 -2.95
N ALA A 325 -5.26 -9.22 -4.02
CA ALA A 325 -6.31 -10.03 -4.62
C ALA A 325 -5.77 -11.36 -5.20
N ALA A 326 -4.53 -11.37 -5.69
CA ALA A 326 -3.81 -12.57 -6.11
C ALA A 326 -3.13 -13.32 -4.94
N GLU A 327 -3.43 -12.98 -3.69
CA GLU A 327 -2.81 -13.56 -2.47
C GLU A 327 -1.29 -13.36 -2.40
N VAL A 328 -0.77 -12.28 -2.97
CA VAL A 328 0.63 -11.88 -2.89
C VAL A 328 0.74 -10.65 -1.98
N ARG A 329 1.40 -10.80 -0.83
CA ARG A 329 1.57 -9.71 0.15
C ARG A 329 2.84 -8.94 -0.16
N VAL A 330 2.70 -7.68 -0.54
CA VAL A 330 3.78 -6.71 -0.79
C VAL A 330 3.56 -5.46 0.07
N SER A 331 4.56 -4.59 0.13
CA SER A 331 4.46 -3.29 0.82
C SER A 331 4.60 -2.13 -0.16
N ALA A 332 4.02 -0.97 0.17
CA ALA A 332 4.46 0.30 -0.42
C ALA A 332 5.84 0.70 0.14
N GLY A 333 6.53 1.65 -0.48
CA GLY A 333 7.82 2.15 0.02
C GLY A 333 7.76 2.60 1.50
N SER A 334 7.04 3.69 1.76
CA SER A 334 6.80 4.28 3.08
C SER A 334 5.65 3.57 3.82
N ALA A 335 5.86 2.31 4.21
CA ALA A 335 4.89 1.47 4.91
C ALA A 335 4.42 1.98 6.30
N CYS A 336 4.87 3.16 6.76
CA CYS A 336 4.61 3.67 8.12
C CYS A 336 3.47 4.71 8.25
N SER A 337 2.60 4.91 7.25
CA SER A 337 1.38 5.72 7.42
C SER A 337 0.16 5.08 6.76
N SER A 338 -0.74 4.54 7.60
CA SER A 338 -1.87 3.67 7.22
C SER A 338 -3.11 4.38 6.67
N SER A 339 -3.04 5.65 6.25
CA SER A 339 -4.24 6.37 5.79
C SER A 339 -4.06 7.27 4.56
N LYS A 340 -2.83 7.59 4.16
CA LYS A 340 -2.47 8.18 2.85
C LYS A 340 -1.10 7.63 2.46
N ALA A 341 -0.94 7.11 1.24
CA ALA A 341 0.36 6.68 0.73
C ALA A 341 1.22 7.94 0.48
N ALA A 342 1.84 8.45 1.53
CA ALA A 342 2.84 9.52 1.40
C ALA A 342 3.98 8.98 0.51
N PRO A 343 4.58 9.81 -0.38
CA PRO A 343 5.72 9.38 -1.18
C PRO A 343 6.85 8.78 -0.34
N SER A 344 7.62 7.85 -0.93
CA SER A 344 8.80 7.28 -0.28
C SER A 344 9.87 8.36 -0.12
N TYR A 345 10.15 8.75 1.13
CA TYR A 345 11.23 9.69 1.44
C TYR A 345 12.62 9.13 1.05
N VAL A 346 12.76 7.80 0.97
CA VAL A 346 13.99 7.15 0.50
C VAL A 346 14.19 7.42 -0.98
N LEU A 347 13.15 7.23 -1.81
CA LEU A 347 13.22 7.50 -3.24
C LEU A 347 13.29 9.01 -3.55
N ASP A 348 12.65 9.84 -2.72
CA ASP A 348 12.82 11.30 -2.80
C ASP A 348 14.27 11.71 -2.48
N ALA A 349 14.90 11.08 -1.48
CA ALA A 349 16.32 11.32 -1.16
C ALA A 349 17.27 10.86 -2.28
N MET A 350 16.88 9.87 -3.08
CA MET A 350 17.57 9.45 -4.30
C MET A 350 17.35 10.42 -5.47
N GLY A 351 16.50 11.43 -5.32
CA GLY A 351 16.18 12.38 -6.38
C GLY A 351 15.35 11.77 -7.51
N LEU A 352 14.60 10.69 -7.23
CA LEU A 352 13.73 10.09 -8.23
C LEU A 352 12.47 10.95 -8.46
N PRO A 353 11.88 10.91 -9.67
CA PRO A 353 10.64 11.64 -9.96
C PRO A 353 9.49 11.25 -9.01
N LEU A 354 8.62 12.22 -8.69
CA LEU A 354 7.50 12.05 -7.75
C LEU A 354 6.60 10.84 -8.06
N TRP A 355 6.35 10.55 -9.35
CA TRP A 355 5.53 9.40 -9.72
C TRP A 355 6.15 8.06 -9.29
N ARG A 356 7.49 7.97 -9.22
CA ARG A 356 8.17 6.79 -8.70
C ARG A 356 8.06 6.72 -7.19
N SER A 357 8.31 7.80 -6.47
CA SER A 357 8.24 7.80 -5.01
C SER A 357 6.82 7.60 -4.49
N ALA A 358 5.80 8.12 -5.17
CA ALA A 358 4.39 7.88 -4.85
C ALA A 358 3.88 6.49 -5.31
N GLY A 359 4.43 5.95 -6.41
CA GLY A 359 4.02 4.68 -7.02
C GLY A 359 4.86 3.46 -6.63
N ALA A 360 5.79 3.58 -5.68
CA ALA A 360 6.74 2.51 -5.37
C ALA A 360 6.12 1.34 -4.60
N ILE A 361 6.48 0.13 -5.05
CA ILE A 361 6.21 -1.15 -4.40
C ILE A 361 7.53 -1.77 -3.97
N ARG A 362 7.59 -2.19 -2.71
CA ARG A 362 8.62 -3.07 -2.19
C ARG A 362 8.11 -4.51 -2.19
N MET A 363 8.82 -5.36 -2.90
CA MET A 363 8.67 -6.81 -2.86
C MET A 363 9.92 -7.41 -2.24
N SER A 364 9.76 -8.16 -1.15
CA SER A 364 10.89 -8.73 -0.42
C SER A 364 10.59 -10.11 0.14
N PHE A 365 11.42 -11.09 -0.17
CA PHE A 365 11.33 -12.43 0.40
C PHE A 365 12.43 -12.64 1.44
N GLY A 366 12.36 -13.74 2.17
CA GLY A 366 13.38 -14.08 3.16
C GLY A 366 14.28 -15.23 2.68
N PRO A 367 15.42 -15.47 3.34
CA PRO A 367 16.40 -16.46 2.90
C PRO A 367 15.96 -17.93 3.06
N LEU A 368 14.74 -18.19 3.54
CA LEU A 368 14.09 -19.50 3.52
C LEU A 368 13.16 -19.72 2.32
N ALA A 369 13.06 -18.76 1.40
CA ALA A 369 12.26 -18.93 0.19
C ALA A 369 12.68 -20.21 -0.57
N ASP A 370 11.71 -20.89 -1.17
CA ASP A 370 11.92 -22.08 -1.96
C ASP A 370 11.41 -21.91 -3.39
N GLU A 371 11.82 -22.85 -4.24
CA GLU A 371 11.49 -22.88 -5.66
C GLU A 371 9.97 -22.85 -5.90
N THR A 372 9.21 -23.62 -5.11
CA THR A 372 7.76 -23.70 -5.21
C THR A 372 7.09 -22.35 -4.94
N THR A 373 7.52 -21.65 -3.88
CA THR A 373 6.99 -20.32 -3.52
C THR A 373 7.29 -19.30 -4.61
N ILE A 374 8.50 -19.32 -5.16
CA ILE A 374 8.92 -18.38 -6.21
C ILE A 374 8.19 -18.65 -7.52
N ALA A 375 8.04 -19.91 -7.91
CA ALA A 375 7.28 -20.29 -9.10
C ALA A 375 5.80 -19.84 -8.98
N ALA A 376 5.16 -20.11 -7.85
CA ALA A 376 3.78 -19.68 -7.59
C ALA A 376 3.64 -18.14 -7.54
N ALA A 377 4.67 -17.44 -7.07
CA ALA A 377 4.71 -15.98 -7.07
C ALA A 377 4.74 -15.43 -8.50
N CYS A 378 5.58 -15.99 -9.38
CA CYS A 378 5.63 -15.62 -10.78
C CYS A 378 4.28 -15.83 -11.49
N GLU A 379 3.62 -16.98 -11.27
CA GLU A 379 2.30 -17.25 -11.85
C GLU A 379 1.26 -16.21 -11.41
N ARG A 380 1.27 -15.82 -10.12
CA ARG A 380 0.35 -14.81 -9.58
C ARG A 380 0.68 -13.41 -10.08
N ILE A 381 1.96 -13.06 -10.26
CA ILE A 381 2.38 -11.80 -10.89
C ILE A 381 1.87 -11.73 -12.33
N GLU A 382 2.00 -12.81 -13.11
CA GLU A 382 1.47 -12.89 -14.47
C GLU A 382 -0.04 -12.72 -14.53
N ARG A 383 -0.77 -13.35 -13.59
CA ARG A 383 -2.21 -13.17 -13.41
C ARG A 383 -2.58 -11.72 -13.10
N CYS A 384 -1.82 -11.04 -12.23
CA CYS A 384 -2.01 -9.62 -11.96
C CYS A 384 -1.86 -8.78 -13.24
N GLY A 385 -0.82 -9.04 -14.03
CA GLY A 385 -0.63 -8.38 -15.32
C GLY A 385 -1.78 -8.61 -16.28
N ALA A 386 -2.28 -9.85 -16.38
CA ALA A 386 -3.45 -10.17 -17.20
C ALA A 386 -4.71 -9.43 -16.74
N ALA A 387 -4.95 -9.36 -15.43
CA ALA A 387 -6.09 -8.67 -14.84
C ALA A 387 -6.05 -7.16 -15.07
N LEU A 388 -4.88 -6.53 -14.95
CA LEU A 388 -4.67 -5.11 -15.24
C LEU A 388 -4.88 -4.80 -16.74
N ARG A 389 -4.40 -5.67 -17.64
CA ARG A 389 -4.65 -5.56 -19.10
C ARG A 389 -6.13 -5.67 -19.43
N ALA A 390 -6.82 -6.66 -18.87
CA ALA A 390 -8.26 -6.85 -19.07
C ALA A 390 -9.09 -5.65 -18.57
N SER A 391 -8.56 -4.92 -17.58
CA SER A 391 -9.19 -3.73 -17.00
C SER A 391 -8.69 -2.42 -17.63
N CYS A 392 -7.89 -2.47 -18.70
CA CYS A 392 -7.36 -1.31 -19.42
C CYS A 392 -6.51 -0.36 -18.57
N LEU A 393 -5.89 -0.85 -17.50
CA LEU A 393 -4.99 -0.07 -16.64
C LEU A 393 -3.54 -0.06 -17.15
N ILE A 394 -3.17 -1.03 -17.98
CA ILE A 394 -1.88 -1.08 -18.66
C ILE A 394 -2.08 -1.40 -20.14
N PRO A 395 -1.14 -1.02 -21.03
CA PRO A 395 -1.23 -1.32 -22.46
C PRO A 395 -1.40 -2.81 -22.75
N SER A 396 -2.22 -3.12 -23.74
CA SER A 396 -2.49 -4.48 -24.23
C SER A 396 -2.55 -4.47 -25.76
N GLU A 397 -1.94 -5.47 -26.40
CA GLU A 397 -2.08 -5.69 -27.86
C GLU A 397 -3.50 -6.16 -28.24
N ARG A 398 -4.23 -6.74 -27.29
CA ARG A 398 -5.61 -7.17 -27.47
C ARG A 398 -6.55 -6.09 -26.94
N SER A 399 -7.56 -5.73 -27.74
CA SER A 399 -8.65 -4.88 -27.26
C SER A 399 -9.45 -5.63 -26.19
N ALA A 400 -9.71 -4.98 -25.06
CA ALA A 400 -10.56 -5.54 -24.03
C ALA A 400 -12.02 -5.62 -24.50
N ALA A 401 -12.79 -6.51 -23.88
CA ALA A 401 -14.22 -6.58 -24.13
C ALA A 401 -14.87 -5.22 -23.79
N PRO A 402 -15.73 -4.67 -24.66
CA PRO A 402 -16.38 -3.40 -24.40
C PRO A 402 -17.32 -3.54 -23.21
N GLN A 403 -17.22 -2.62 -22.26
CA GLN A 403 -18.09 -2.55 -21.11
C GLN A 403 -19.26 -1.60 -21.40
N ASP A 404 -20.47 -2.01 -21.03
CA ASP A 404 -21.70 -1.28 -21.33
C ASP A 404 -22.31 -0.60 -20.10
N GLY A 405 -22.94 0.56 -20.26
CA GLY A 405 -23.64 1.28 -19.19
C GLY A 405 -22.80 2.36 -18.51
N LEU A 406 -23.15 2.72 -17.27
CA LEU A 406 -22.56 3.86 -16.56
C LEU A 406 -21.28 3.52 -15.78
N LEU A 407 -20.28 4.39 -15.86
CA LEU A 407 -19.05 4.35 -15.06
C LEU A 407 -18.85 5.70 -14.34
N GLN A 408 -18.55 5.65 -13.05
CA GLN A 408 -18.20 6.78 -12.20
C GLN A 408 -16.71 6.76 -11.85
N LEU A 409 -16.04 7.89 -12.07
CA LEU A 409 -14.68 8.16 -11.63
C LEU A 409 -14.72 9.26 -10.57
N GLY A 410 -14.17 9.01 -9.39
CA GLY A 410 -14.22 9.95 -8.26
C GLY A 410 -12.84 10.34 -7.75
N VAL A 411 -12.64 11.63 -7.50
CA VAL A 411 -11.42 12.20 -6.88
C VAL A 411 -11.82 13.31 -5.92
N GLU A 412 -11.44 13.20 -4.64
CA GLU A 412 -11.72 14.20 -3.60
C GLU A 412 -13.19 14.69 -3.54
N GLY A 413 -14.13 13.75 -3.78
CA GLY A 413 -15.56 14.02 -3.83
C GLY A 413 -16.04 14.55 -5.18
N ALA A 414 -15.19 15.06 -6.07
CA ALA A 414 -15.59 15.39 -7.44
C ALA A 414 -15.76 14.12 -8.28
N CYS A 415 -16.68 14.14 -9.24
CA CYS A 415 -17.08 13.00 -10.06
C CYS A 415 -17.02 13.32 -11.55
N SER A 416 -16.42 12.42 -12.33
CA SER A 416 -16.61 12.34 -13.79
C SER A 416 -17.41 11.09 -14.11
N TRP A 417 -18.29 11.19 -15.11
CA TRP A 417 -19.12 10.08 -15.54
C TRP A 417 -18.82 9.72 -16.99
N MET A 418 -18.85 8.43 -17.29
CA MET A 418 -18.78 7.91 -18.65
C MET A 418 -20.01 7.07 -18.92
N VAL A 419 -20.75 7.45 -19.97
CA VAL A 419 -21.85 6.65 -20.51
C VAL A 419 -21.29 5.85 -21.67
N LEU A 420 -21.33 4.52 -21.55
CA LEU A 420 -20.73 3.59 -22.50
C LEU A 420 -21.85 2.83 -23.21
N ASP A 421 -21.76 2.72 -24.54
CA ASP A 421 -22.61 1.84 -25.34
C ASP A 421 -21.75 0.84 -26.12
N ALA A 422 -21.68 -0.38 -25.59
CA ALA A 422 -20.80 -1.42 -26.10
C ALA A 422 -21.15 -1.85 -27.53
N ALA A 423 -22.44 -1.79 -27.89
CA ALA A 423 -22.95 -2.20 -29.20
C ALA A 423 -22.46 -1.26 -30.32
N SER A 424 -22.60 0.06 -30.14
CA SER A 424 -22.15 1.07 -31.11
C SER A 424 -20.68 1.46 -30.94
N ARG A 425 -19.99 0.94 -29.91
CA ARG A 425 -18.63 1.36 -29.53
C ARG A 425 -18.52 2.87 -29.40
N SER A 426 -19.56 3.51 -28.87
CA SER A 426 -19.58 4.94 -28.61
C SER A 426 -19.67 5.23 -27.11
N CYS A 427 -19.16 6.38 -26.69
CA CYS A 427 -19.34 6.85 -25.33
C CYS A 427 -19.48 8.37 -25.23
N ILE A 428 -20.01 8.84 -24.10
CA ILE A 428 -20.09 10.25 -23.73
C ILE A 428 -19.39 10.43 -22.39
N VAL A 429 -18.58 11.48 -22.27
CA VAL A 429 -17.94 11.87 -21.01
C VAL A 429 -18.67 13.08 -20.45
N ILE A 430 -19.08 13.02 -19.19
CA ILE A 430 -19.84 14.06 -18.49
C ILE A 430 -19.01 14.52 -17.28
N ASP A 431 -18.82 15.84 -17.18
CA ASP A 431 -18.06 16.51 -16.12
C ASP A 431 -16.62 15.94 -15.96
N PRO A 432 -15.80 15.95 -17.04
CA PRO A 432 -14.43 15.44 -16.98
C PRO A 432 -13.57 16.25 -16.01
N LEU A 433 -12.72 15.56 -15.26
CA LEU A 433 -11.74 16.16 -14.35
C LEU A 433 -10.32 15.93 -14.87
N PRO A 434 -9.40 16.89 -14.69
CA PRO A 434 -8.00 16.75 -15.09
C PRO A 434 -7.34 15.47 -14.58
N ASP A 435 -7.60 15.10 -13.32
CA ASP A 435 -7.06 13.88 -12.68
C ASP A 435 -7.53 12.58 -13.34
N HIS A 436 -8.64 12.61 -14.08
CA HIS A 436 -9.20 11.43 -14.75
C HIS A 436 -8.76 11.30 -16.22
N VAL A 437 -8.08 12.31 -16.80
CA VAL A 437 -7.75 12.34 -18.24
C VAL A 437 -7.03 11.08 -18.70
N ALA A 438 -5.95 10.70 -18.03
CA ALA A 438 -5.15 9.52 -18.40
C ALA A 438 -5.96 8.21 -18.28
N ARG A 439 -6.84 8.12 -17.28
CA ARG A 439 -7.69 6.94 -17.07
C ARG A 439 -8.78 6.83 -18.13
N ILE A 440 -9.44 7.94 -18.45
CA ILE A 440 -10.47 8.02 -19.52
C ILE A 440 -9.83 7.68 -20.88
N GLU A 441 -8.70 8.29 -21.20
CA GLU A 441 -7.95 8.03 -22.43
C GLU A 441 -7.59 6.53 -22.57
N SER A 442 -7.02 5.95 -21.51
CA SER A 442 -6.64 4.53 -21.48
C SER A 442 -7.85 3.62 -21.68
N TYR A 443 -8.95 3.92 -21.00
CA TYR A 443 -10.19 3.16 -21.09
C TYR A 443 -10.80 3.21 -22.50
N VAL A 444 -10.91 4.42 -23.08
CA VAL A 444 -11.43 4.65 -24.43
C VAL A 444 -10.59 3.94 -25.48
N ARG A 445 -9.26 4.06 -25.41
CA ARG A 445 -8.34 3.42 -26.37
C ARG A 445 -8.39 1.90 -26.29
N CYS A 446 -8.31 1.36 -25.07
CA CYS A 446 -8.25 -0.08 -24.84
C CYS A 446 -9.53 -0.81 -25.26
N GLN A 447 -10.69 -0.18 -25.03
CA GLN A 447 -12.00 -0.74 -25.42
C GLN A 447 -12.48 -0.21 -26.78
N ASN A 448 -11.65 0.55 -27.50
CA ASN A 448 -11.92 1.09 -28.82
C ASN A 448 -13.26 1.87 -28.92
N TYR A 449 -13.52 2.73 -27.94
CA TYR A 449 -14.67 3.62 -27.95
C TYR A 449 -14.42 4.86 -28.82
N GLN A 450 -15.47 5.38 -29.45
CA GLN A 450 -15.54 6.71 -30.04
C GLN A 450 -16.28 7.66 -29.09
N VAL A 451 -15.61 8.72 -28.65
CA VAL A 451 -16.21 9.74 -27.78
C VAL A 451 -17.05 10.66 -28.65
N GLN A 452 -18.38 10.60 -28.49
CA GLN A 452 -19.31 11.42 -29.26
C GLN A 452 -19.38 12.86 -28.74
N ALA A 453 -19.29 13.02 -27.41
CA ALA A 453 -19.31 14.32 -26.77
C ALA A 453 -18.58 14.30 -25.42
N ILE A 454 -18.07 15.47 -25.04
CA ILE A 454 -17.45 15.75 -23.74
C ILE A 454 -18.19 16.95 -23.18
N VAL A 455 -19.17 16.68 -22.31
CA VAL A 455 -20.15 17.66 -21.85
C VAL A 455 -19.93 17.98 -20.37
N SER A 456 -20.46 19.11 -19.90
CA SER A 456 -20.32 19.55 -18.51
C SER A 456 -21.57 20.26 -18.04
N THR A 457 -22.01 19.95 -16.83
CA THR A 457 -23.21 20.56 -16.22
C THR A 457 -23.00 22.02 -15.81
N LEU A 458 -21.73 22.47 -15.79
CA LEU A 458 -21.30 23.86 -15.61
C LEU A 458 -20.64 24.40 -16.89
N PRO A 459 -20.83 25.70 -17.20
CA PRO A 459 -20.22 26.30 -18.38
C PRO A 459 -18.71 26.42 -18.22
N ASN A 460 -17.98 26.35 -19.34
CA ASN A 460 -16.53 26.55 -19.41
C ASN A 460 -15.70 25.62 -18.50
N ALA A 461 -16.24 24.45 -18.15
CA ALA A 461 -15.49 23.42 -17.43
C ALA A 461 -14.34 22.86 -18.30
N GLY A 462 -13.20 22.60 -17.64
CA GLY A 462 -11.93 22.27 -18.31
C GLY A 462 -11.95 20.94 -19.07
N ARG A 463 -12.26 20.98 -20.37
CA ARG A 463 -12.29 19.82 -21.28
C ARG A 463 -11.10 19.69 -22.23
N ALA A 464 -10.29 20.75 -22.37
CA ALA A 464 -9.21 20.83 -23.37
C ALA A 464 -8.19 19.70 -23.22
N MET A 465 -7.73 19.43 -21.98
CA MET A 465 -6.76 18.36 -21.71
C MET A 465 -7.25 16.99 -22.17
N LEU A 466 -8.54 16.70 -21.97
CA LEU A 466 -9.12 15.43 -22.38
C LEU A 466 -9.26 15.33 -23.90
N ILE A 467 -9.71 16.40 -24.56
CA ILE A 467 -9.76 16.48 -26.04
C ILE A 467 -8.39 16.22 -26.65
N ASP A 468 -7.35 16.78 -26.03
CA ASP A 468 -5.98 16.58 -26.47
C ASP A 468 -5.52 15.12 -26.33
N ALA A 469 -5.79 14.51 -25.18
CA ALA A 469 -5.45 13.12 -24.89
C ALA A 469 -6.18 12.11 -25.80
N LEU A 470 -7.46 12.32 -26.11
CA LEU A 470 -8.26 11.34 -26.86
C LEU A 470 -7.82 11.14 -28.32
N GLY A 471 -7.16 12.13 -28.92
CA GLY A 471 -6.66 12.06 -30.30
C GLY A 471 -7.75 11.63 -31.29
N ARG A 472 -7.50 10.54 -32.03
CA ARG A 472 -8.44 9.99 -33.04
C ARG A 472 -9.78 9.48 -32.50
N HIS A 473 -9.91 9.33 -31.19
CA HIS A 473 -11.14 8.83 -30.55
C HIS A 473 -12.15 9.94 -30.28
N TYR A 474 -11.87 11.19 -30.67
CA TYR A 474 -12.79 12.32 -30.57
C TYR A 474 -12.67 13.22 -31.81
N ASN A 475 -13.80 13.58 -32.42
CA ASN A 475 -13.81 14.48 -33.58
C ASN A 475 -13.71 15.95 -33.14
N ARG A 476 -12.51 16.52 -33.23
CA ARG A 476 -12.23 17.93 -32.86
C ARG A 476 -12.89 18.97 -33.76
N GLN A 477 -13.44 18.57 -34.91
CA GLN A 477 -14.11 19.49 -35.84
C GLN A 477 -15.56 19.78 -35.45
N VAL A 478 -16.11 19.04 -34.47
CA VAL A 478 -17.47 19.28 -33.99
C VAL A 478 -17.50 20.56 -33.16
N GLU A 479 -18.17 21.59 -33.67
CA GLU A 479 -18.44 22.81 -32.88
C GLU A 479 -19.36 22.49 -31.70
N ALA A 480 -18.99 22.98 -30.54
CA ALA A 480 -19.72 22.77 -29.29
C ALA A 480 -19.91 24.09 -28.52
N ASP A 481 -20.97 24.17 -27.73
CA ASP A 481 -21.26 25.33 -26.89
C ASP A 481 -20.32 25.42 -25.66
N GLU A 482 -20.56 26.38 -24.76
CA GLU A 482 -19.76 26.56 -23.54
C GLU A 482 -19.79 25.34 -22.60
N TYR A 483 -20.82 24.49 -22.67
CA TYR A 483 -20.96 23.25 -21.90
C TYR A 483 -20.34 22.04 -22.61
N GLY A 484 -19.89 22.21 -23.86
CA GLY A 484 -19.33 21.12 -24.67
C GLY A 484 -20.41 20.32 -25.42
N TRP A 485 -21.63 20.84 -25.47
CA TRP A 485 -22.74 20.24 -26.21
C TRP A 485 -22.60 20.52 -27.72
N PRO A 486 -22.70 19.52 -28.61
CA PRO A 486 -22.58 19.73 -30.06
C PRO A 486 -23.67 20.68 -30.60
N GLN A 487 -23.29 21.68 -31.41
CA GLN A 487 -24.24 22.67 -31.94
C GLN A 487 -25.31 22.08 -32.87
N GLN A 488 -24.97 20.99 -33.60
CA GLN A 488 -25.87 20.32 -34.53
C GLN A 488 -26.55 19.07 -33.92
N ALA A 489 -26.74 19.05 -32.59
CA ALA A 489 -27.42 17.94 -31.93
C ALA A 489 -28.88 17.82 -32.39
N ALA A 490 -29.36 16.58 -32.53
CA ALA A 490 -30.76 16.29 -32.80
C ALA A 490 -31.65 16.77 -31.64
N SER A 491 -32.97 16.82 -31.84
CA SER A 491 -33.91 17.12 -30.75
C SER A 491 -34.89 15.97 -30.50
N ILE A 492 -35.20 15.74 -29.23
CA ILE A 492 -36.14 14.71 -28.77
C ILE A 492 -37.31 15.37 -28.04
N ALA A 493 -38.50 14.77 -28.13
CA ALA A 493 -39.65 15.19 -27.34
C ALA A 493 -39.56 14.62 -25.92
N LEU A 494 -39.93 15.43 -24.93
CA LEU A 494 -40.07 15.03 -23.53
C LEU A 494 -41.56 14.88 -23.17
N ASP A 495 -41.90 14.09 -22.14
CA ASP A 495 -43.30 13.87 -21.72
C ASP A 495 -44.05 15.13 -21.30
N ASN A 496 -43.33 16.17 -20.86
CA ASN A 496 -43.93 17.46 -20.53
C ASN A 496 -44.28 18.32 -21.77
N GLY A 497 -44.10 17.78 -22.98
CA GLY A 497 -44.36 18.46 -24.25
C GLY A 497 -43.22 19.35 -24.75
N ALA A 498 -42.15 19.54 -23.97
CA ALA A 498 -40.98 20.30 -24.39
C ALA A 498 -40.09 19.50 -25.37
N ARG A 499 -39.26 20.22 -26.13
CA ARG A 499 -38.18 19.61 -26.92
C ARG A 499 -36.84 19.88 -26.27
N ALA A 500 -35.99 18.86 -26.21
CA ALA A 500 -34.63 18.95 -25.69
C ALA A 500 -33.64 18.58 -26.79
N ALA A 501 -32.47 19.24 -26.79
CA ALA A 501 -31.35 18.78 -27.59
C ALA A 501 -30.87 17.41 -27.08
N ALA A 502 -30.44 16.54 -27.98
CA ALA A 502 -30.23 15.13 -27.69
C ALA A 502 -29.06 14.54 -28.48
N ILE A 503 -28.29 13.67 -27.81
CA ILE A 503 -27.21 12.88 -28.40
C ILE A 503 -27.64 11.41 -28.32
N ALA A 504 -27.75 10.75 -29.48
CA ALA A 504 -28.11 9.34 -29.55
C ALA A 504 -26.88 8.46 -29.28
N LEU A 505 -27.03 7.49 -28.39
CA LEU A 505 -26.01 6.55 -27.99
C LEU A 505 -26.59 5.14 -28.00
N GLY A 506 -26.48 4.44 -29.12
CA GLY A 506 -27.16 3.16 -29.32
C GLY A 506 -28.69 3.32 -29.24
N GLU A 507 -29.32 2.54 -28.36
CA GLU A 507 -30.76 2.62 -28.07
C GLU A 507 -31.11 3.70 -27.01
N GLN A 508 -30.08 4.32 -26.43
CA GLN A 508 -30.23 5.35 -25.41
C GLN A 508 -30.07 6.74 -26.01
N VAL A 509 -30.58 7.74 -25.29
CA VAL A 509 -30.37 9.15 -25.62
C VAL A 509 -29.93 9.89 -24.37
N LEU A 510 -28.95 10.78 -24.54
CA LEU A 510 -28.62 11.80 -23.54
C LEU A 510 -29.31 13.11 -23.97
N ALA A 511 -30.30 13.56 -23.21
CA ALA A 511 -31.04 14.80 -23.47
C ALA A 511 -30.55 15.93 -22.56
N CYS A 512 -30.34 17.13 -23.11
CA CYS A 512 -29.94 18.33 -22.40
C CYS A 512 -31.16 19.17 -22.02
N VAL A 513 -31.33 19.44 -20.72
CA VAL A 513 -32.43 20.26 -20.18
C VAL A 513 -31.89 21.40 -19.31
N PRO A 514 -32.51 22.58 -19.32
CA PRO A 514 -32.16 23.65 -18.37
C PRO A 514 -32.58 23.26 -16.95
N CYS A 515 -31.77 23.60 -15.94
CA CYS A 515 -32.01 23.23 -14.56
C CYS A 515 -31.91 24.43 -13.60
N GLY A 516 -33.06 25.02 -13.23
CA GLY A 516 -33.16 26.08 -12.22
C GLY A 516 -33.71 27.41 -12.76
N SER A 517 -33.81 28.42 -11.89
CA SER A 517 -34.22 29.79 -12.26
C SER A 517 -32.99 30.58 -12.72
N GLY A 518 -32.62 30.43 -13.99
CA GLY A 518 -31.48 31.05 -14.66
C GLY A 518 -30.88 30.11 -15.72
N ASP A 519 -30.47 30.64 -16.88
CA ASP A 519 -30.01 29.87 -18.05
C ASP A 519 -28.59 29.24 -17.89
N GLU A 520 -27.96 29.35 -16.72
CA GLU A 520 -26.54 29.02 -16.51
C GLU A 520 -26.26 27.55 -16.13
N LEU A 521 -27.28 26.74 -15.84
CA LEU A 521 -27.10 25.34 -15.41
C LEU A 521 -27.79 24.36 -16.35
N ARG A 522 -27.05 23.33 -16.76
CA ARG A 522 -27.56 22.22 -17.56
C ARG A 522 -27.66 20.96 -16.72
N ALA A 523 -28.69 20.17 -17.01
CA ALA A 523 -28.77 18.79 -16.57
C ALA A 523 -28.90 17.86 -17.77
N TYR A 524 -28.41 16.65 -17.61
CA TYR A 524 -28.41 15.65 -18.68
C TYR A 524 -29.21 14.42 -18.26
N LEU A 525 -30.21 14.06 -19.06
CA LEU A 525 -31.11 12.94 -18.81
C LEU A 525 -30.71 11.77 -19.71
N LEU A 526 -30.41 10.61 -19.12
CA LEU A 526 -30.08 9.40 -19.84
C LEU A 526 -31.22 8.39 -19.72
N GLY A 527 -31.76 7.94 -20.87
CA GLY A 527 -32.81 6.93 -20.92
C GLY A 527 -33.04 6.38 -22.33
N THR A 528 -33.99 5.46 -22.45
CA THR A 528 -34.36 4.84 -23.74
C THR A 528 -35.51 5.58 -24.42
N VAL A 529 -35.44 5.69 -25.74
CA VAL A 529 -36.48 6.35 -26.55
C VAL A 529 -37.63 5.37 -26.81
N HIS A 530 -38.87 5.82 -26.60
CA HIS A 530 -40.07 5.06 -26.94
C HIS A 530 -41.03 5.94 -27.74
N GLY A 531 -41.47 5.48 -28.91
CA GLY A 531 -42.41 6.23 -29.76
C GLY A 531 -41.89 7.61 -30.22
N GLY A 532 -40.57 7.80 -30.32
CA GLY A 532 -39.95 9.07 -30.73
C GLY A 532 -39.86 10.13 -29.63
N ALA A 533 -40.22 9.79 -28.40
CA ALA A 533 -40.05 10.63 -27.21
C ALA A 533 -39.12 9.95 -26.19
N LEU A 534 -38.66 10.71 -25.20
CA LEU A 534 -37.98 10.19 -24.00
C LEU A 534 -38.97 10.21 -22.82
N PRO A 535 -39.63 9.07 -22.52
CA PRO A 535 -40.52 9.00 -21.38
C PRO A 535 -39.81 9.20 -20.05
N VAL A 536 -40.47 9.89 -19.12
CA VAL A 536 -39.99 10.07 -17.73
C VAL A 536 -39.71 8.73 -17.06
N ALA A 537 -40.52 7.72 -17.35
CA ALA A 537 -40.34 6.36 -16.81
C ALA A 537 -39.08 5.64 -17.34
N SER A 538 -38.62 5.99 -18.55
CA SER A 538 -37.42 5.41 -19.15
C SER A 538 -36.13 6.16 -18.81
N VAL A 539 -36.21 7.35 -18.21
CA VAL A 539 -35.05 8.08 -17.69
C VAL A 539 -34.46 7.32 -16.49
N ARG A 540 -33.26 6.80 -16.65
CA ARG A 540 -32.52 6.03 -15.64
C ARG A 540 -31.63 6.93 -14.79
N PHE A 541 -30.98 7.90 -15.41
CA PHE A 541 -30.00 8.77 -14.75
C PHE A 541 -30.24 10.24 -15.11
N ALA A 542 -29.97 11.13 -14.15
CA ALA A 542 -29.92 12.56 -14.37
C ALA A 542 -28.63 13.13 -13.79
N PHE A 543 -27.81 13.78 -14.61
CA PHE A 543 -26.53 14.40 -14.21
C PHE A 543 -26.72 15.89 -13.95
N SER A 544 -26.23 16.40 -12.82
CA SER A 544 -26.38 17.81 -12.45
C SER A 544 -25.32 18.28 -11.45
N ALA A 545 -24.91 19.56 -11.56
CA ALA A 545 -23.99 20.21 -10.62
C ALA A 545 -24.61 20.54 -9.26
N ARG A 546 -25.94 20.66 -9.20
CA ARG A 546 -26.69 20.86 -7.95
C ARG A 546 -27.74 19.77 -7.80
N PRO A 547 -27.95 19.22 -6.59
CA PRO A 547 -29.04 18.28 -6.32
C PRO A 547 -30.44 18.96 -6.30
N ALA A 548 -30.63 20.03 -7.07
CA ALA A 548 -31.86 20.83 -7.09
C ALA A 548 -32.99 20.08 -7.81
N LEU A 549 -33.65 19.22 -7.06
CA LEU A 549 -34.76 18.37 -7.49
C LEU A 549 -35.93 19.12 -8.12
N GLN A 550 -36.16 20.39 -7.76
CA GLN A 550 -37.33 21.14 -8.23
C GLN A 550 -37.38 21.29 -9.76
N GLY A 551 -36.24 21.52 -10.42
CA GLY A 551 -36.19 21.70 -11.88
C GLY A 551 -36.33 20.39 -12.67
N LEU A 552 -35.99 19.24 -12.06
CA LEU A 552 -35.95 17.95 -12.75
C LEU A 552 -37.20 17.09 -12.53
N ARG A 553 -38.01 17.36 -11.50
CA ARG A 553 -39.24 16.59 -11.18
C ARG A 553 -40.21 16.40 -12.34
N ALA A 554 -40.31 17.38 -13.25
CA ALA A 554 -41.20 17.29 -14.40
C ALA A 554 -40.69 16.37 -15.52
N VAL A 555 -39.41 16.00 -15.48
CA VAL A 555 -38.69 15.26 -16.54
C VAL A 555 -37.91 14.05 -16.02
N SER A 556 -38.07 13.70 -14.74
CA SER A 556 -37.42 12.55 -14.09
C SER A 556 -38.41 11.81 -13.19
N GLY A 557 -38.38 10.48 -13.21
CA GLY A 557 -39.28 9.63 -12.42
C GLY A 557 -38.77 9.40 -10.98
N GLU A 558 -39.59 8.74 -10.15
CA GLU A 558 -39.24 8.43 -8.75
C GLU A 558 -38.00 7.53 -8.62
N GLN A 559 -37.72 6.71 -9.64
CA GLN A 559 -36.58 5.79 -9.71
C GLN A 559 -35.44 6.31 -10.60
N THR A 560 -35.46 7.58 -11.00
CA THR A 560 -34.33 8.20 -11.71
C THR A 560 -33.21 8.49 -10.71
N LEU A 561 -32.02 7.95 -10.97
CA LEU A 561 -30.84 8.18 -10.14
C LEU A 561 -30.18 9.51 -10.48
N LEU A 562 -30.08 10.39 -9.49
CA LEU A 562 -29.37 11.65 -9.59
C LEU A 562 -27.87 11.41 -9.39
N CYS A 563 -27.10 11.76 -10.41
CA CYS A 563 -25.66 11.58 -10.50
C CYS A 563 -24.99 12.96 -10.34
N PRO A 564 -24.41 13.28 -9.17
CA PRO A 564 -23.87 14.60 -8.91
C PRO A 564 -22.48 14.76 -9.55
N THR A 565 -22.08 16.01 -9.78
CA THR A 565 -20.67 16.35 -10.07
C THR A 565 -19.79 16.35 -8.83
N ARG A 566 -20.39 16.52 -7.64
CA ARG A 566 -19.71 16.42 -6.35
C ARG A 566 -20.51 15.59 -5.36
N ASP A 567 -19.84 14.59 -4.80
CA ASP A 567 -20.31 13.66 -3.78
C ASP A 567 -19.52 13.82 -2.48
N GLU A 568 -19.71 14.95 -1.79
CA GLU A 568 -19.03 15.25 -0.53
C GLU A 568 -19.47 14.31 0.61
N ALA A 569 -20.70 13.79 0.52
CA ALA A 569 -21.29 12.91 1.53
C ALA A 569 -21.05 11.41 1.24
N ASN A 570 -20.24 11.04 0.25
CA ASN A 570 -20.01 9.64 -0.17
C ASN A 570 -21.31 8.87 -0.46
N GLN A 571 -22.28 9.56 -1.03
CA GLN A 571 -23.59 9.06 -1.41
C GLN A 571 -23.61 8.42 -2.81
N PHE A 572 -22.63 8.61 -3.68
CA PHE A 572 -22.58 8.15 -5.08
C PHE A 572 -23.70 8.72 -5.97
N CYS A 573 -24.95 8.38 -5.68
CA CYS A 573 -26.15 8.89 -6.34
C CYS A 573 -27.35 8.98 -5.37
N THR A 574 -28.35 9.78 -5.71
CA THR A 574 -29.59 9.93 -4.91
C THR A 574 -30.83 9.74 -5.77
N ILE A 575 -32.03 9.79 -5.17
CA ILE A 575 -33.32 9.82 -5.88
C ILE A 575 -34.11 11.05 -5.46
N ALA A 576 -35.18 11.34 -6.19
CA ALA A 576 -36.05 12.48 -5.92
C ALA A 576 -36.94 12.34 -4.69
N ALA A 577 -37.26 11.11 -4.30
CA ALA A 577 -38.10 10.81 -3.16
C ALA A 577 -37.33 11.01 -1.82
N PRO A 578 -38.04 11.31 -0.71
CA PRO A 578 -37.44 11.38 0.61
C PRO A 578 -36.73 10.06 0.95
N VAL A 579 -35.48 10.18 1.37
CA VAL A 579 -34.67 9.05 1.81
C VAL A 579 -35.27 8.43 3.07
N ALA A 580 -35.53 7.13 3.07
CA ALA A 580 -35.98 6.40 4.25
C ALA A 580 -34.88 6.37 5.33
N SER A 581 -35.30 6.36 6.61
CA SER A 581 -34.40 6.15 7.75
C SER A 581 -33.62 4.84 7.57
N ILE A 582 -32.29 4.90 7.72
CA ILE A 582 -31.41 3.73 7.56
C ILE A 582 -31.50 2.89 8.83
N ALA A 583 -32.03 1.66 8.73
CA ALA A 583 -31.95 0.70 9.83
C ALA A 583 -30.48 0.36 10.14
N ALA A 584 -30.11 0.37 11.43
CA ALA A 584 -28.72 0.31 11.89
C ALA A 584 -28.00 -1.03 11.59
N ASP A 585 -28.73 -2.13 11.38
CA ASP A 585 -28.13 -3.47 11.31
C ASP A 585 -28.22 -4.10 9.91
N ALA A 586 -27.24 -3.75 9.07
CA ALA A 586 -27.06 -4.23 7.70
C ALA A 586 -25.70 -4.91 7.46
N GLN A 587 -25.04 -5.33 8.54
CA GLN A 587 -23.74 -5.98 8.50
C GLN A 587 -23.89 -7.45 8.92
N LEU A 588 -23.36 -8.34 8.10
CA LEU A 588 -23.25 -9.75 8.43
C LEU A 588 -21.80 -10.00 8.84
N ASP A 589 -21.59 -10.60 10.00
CA ASP A 589 -20.31 -11.24 10.29
C ASP A 589 -20.23 -12.60 9.56
N ARG A 590 -19.12 -13.33 9.77
CA ARG A 590 -18.89 -14.59 9.06
C ARG A 590 -19.93 -15.66 9.40
N ALA A 591 -20.25 -15.83 10.68
CA ALA A 591 -21.18 -16.86 11.12
C ALA A 591 -22.61 -16.54 10.64
N ALA A 592 -22.98 -15.26 10.71
CA ALA A 592 -24.25 -14.76 10.20
C ALA A 592 -24.36 -14.94 8.68
N LEU A 593 -23.27 -14.78 7.92
CA LEU A 593 -23.29 -14.93 6.46
C LEU A 593 -23.67 -16.36 6.03
N GLU A 594 -23.07 -17.39 6.62
CA GLU A 594 -23.39 -18.77 6.24
C GLU A 594 -24.85 -19.11 6.54
N ALA A 595 -25.32 -18.78 7.75
CA ALA A 595 -26.71 -18.98 8.14
C ALA A 595 -27.67 -18.18 7.24
N PHE A 596 -27.30 -16.94 6.89
CA PHE A 596 -28.08 -16.10 5.98
C PHE A 596 -28.18 -16.71 4.59
N LEU A 597 -27.07 -17.17 4.00
CA LEU A 597 -27.09 -17.80 2.68
C LEU A 597 -27.89 -19.10 2.67
N GLN A 598 -27.86 -19.88 3.76
CA GLN A 598 -28.71 -21.06 3.90
C GLN A 598 -30.19 -20.70 3.97
N ALA A 599 -30.55 -19.66 4.72
CA ALA A 599 -31.93 -19.17 4.84
C ALA A 599 -32.45 -18.49 3.57
N HIS A 600 -31.55 -17.89 2.78
CA HIS A 600 -31.85 -17.15 1.56
C HIS A 600 -31.12 -17.77 0.36
N PRO A 601 -31.67 -18.86 -0.23
CA PRO A 601 -31.04 -19.54 -1.35
C PRO A 601 -30.95 -18.67 -2.61
N ASP A 602 -31.82 -17.67 -2.75
CA ASP A 602 -31.86 -16.67 -3.81
C ASP A 602 -30.91 -15.47 -3.56
N ALA A 603 -30.30 -15.37 -2.37
CA ALA A 603 -29.39 -14.27 -2.05
C ALA A 603 -28.17 -14.27 -2.98
N ARG A 604 -27.86 -13.09 -3.52
CA ARG A 604 -26.74 -12.88 -4.44
C ARG A 604 -25.54 -12.30 -3.72
N LEU A 605 -24.38 -12.89 -3.98
CA LEU A 605 -23.10 -12.36 -3.52
C LEU A 605 -22.56 -11.36 -4.55
N VAL A 606 -22.18 -10.17 -4.08
CA VAL A 606 -21.70 -9.08 -4.92
C VAL A 606 -20.33 -8.61 -4.46
N ASP A 607 -19.34 -8.82 -5.32
CA ASP A 607 -17.99 -8.31 -5.12
C ASP A 607 -17.88 -6.88 -5.64
N VAL A 608 -17.63 -5.92 -4.73
CA VAL A 608 -17.53 -4.49 -5.08
C VAL A 608 -16.10 -3.99 -5.24
N ARG A 609 -15.14 -4.91 -5.34
CA ARG A 609 -13.77 -4.59 -5.72
C ARG A 609 -13.69 -4.16 -7.18
N GLU A 610 -12.61 -3.49 -7.55
CA GLU A 610 -12.41 -3.07 -8.95
C GLU A 610 -12.24 -4.29 -9.86
N PRO A 611 -12.53 -4.19 -11.18
CA PRO A 611 -12.47 -5.32 -12.10
C PRO A 611 -11.14 -6.09 -12.08
N TYR A 612 -10.02 -5.38 -11.92
CA TYR A 612 -8.70 -5.98 -11.89
C TYR A 612 -8.46 -6.82 -10.62
N GLU A 613 -9.05 -6.44 -9.48
CA GLU A 613 -8.96 -7.24 -8.25
C GLU A 613 -9.78 -8.52 -8.39
N PHE A 614 -10.99 -8.40 -8.93
CA PHE A 614 -11.85 -9.56 -9.18
C PHE A 614 -11.18 -10.53 -10.16
N ALA A 615 -10.65 -10.05 -11.28
CA ALA A 615 -9.96 -10.86 -12.27
C ALA A 615 -8.64 -11.49 -11.76
N ALA A 616 -7.98 -10.87 -10.79
CA ALA A 616 -6.77 -11.42 -10.17
C ALA A 616 -7.06 -12.50 -9.09
N THR A 617 -8.31 -12.61 -8.63
CA THR A 617 -8.70 -13.50 -7.53
C THR A 617 -8.60 -14.98 -7.91
N VAL A 618 -7.95 -15.79 -7.06
CA VAL A 618 -7.63 -17.20 -7.33
C VAL A 618 -8.85 -18.14 -7.23
N ALA A 619 -9.90 -17.76 -6.48
CA ALA A 619 -11.22 -18.40 -6.49
C ALA A 619 -12.30 -17.41 -5.98
N PRO A 620 -13.24 -16.93 -6.81
CA PRO A 620 -14.28 -15.99 -6.39
C PRO A 620 -15.51 -16.73 -5.83
N SER A 621 -15.28 -17.68 -4.92
CA SER A 621 -16.35 -18.32 -4.17
C SER A 621 -16.30 -17.90 -2.70
N LEU A 622 -17.47 -17.66 -2.14
CA LEU A 622 -17.62 -17.40 -0.71
C LEU A 622 -18.76 -18.30 -0.21
N ALA A 623 -18.43 -19.19 0.73
CA ALA A 623 -19.34 -20.26 1.14
C ALA A 623 -19.82 -21.15 -0.03
N GLY A 624 -18.94 -21.46 -0.99
CA GLY A 624 -19.27 -22.30 -2.16
C GLY A 624 -20.19 -21.65 -3.19
N ARG A 625 -20.54 -20.36 -3.04
CA ARG A 625 -21.34 -19.60 -4.02
C ARG A 625 -20.46 -18.66 -4.83
N ALA A 626 -20.69 -18.63 -6.15
CA ALA A 626 -20.04 -17.68 -7.05
C ALA A 626 -20.55 -16.27 -6.77
N ALA A 627 -19.62 -15.30 -6.71
CA ALA A 627 -19.95 -13.89 -6.61
C ALA A 627 -20.05 -13.22 -8.00
N VAL A 628 -20.92 -12.23 -8.10
CA VAL A 628 -21.01 -11.34 -9.27
C VAL A 628 -20.12 -10.13 -9.04
N SER A 629 -19.26 -9.80 -10.01
CA SER A 629 -18.45 -8.57 -9.96
C SER A 629 -19.30 -7.36 -10.29
N VAL A 630 -19.44 -6.44 -9.33
CA VAL A 630 -20.06 -5.13 -9.50
C VAL A 630 -19.17 -4.09 -8.84
N PRO A 631 -18.14 -3.59 -9.54
CA PRO A 631 -17.23 -2.60 -9.00
C PRO A 631 -17.98 -1.40 -8.44
N LEU A 632 -17.45 -0.82 -7.36
CA LEU A 632 -18.04 0.36 -6.75
C LEU A 632 -18.18 1.53 -7.74
N SER A 633 -17.23 1.65 -8.68
CA SER A 633 -17.26 2.60 -9.80
C SER A 633 -18.42 2.40 -10.78
N ARG A 634 -19.07 1.24 -10.79
CA ARG A 634 -20.24 0.93 -11.64
C ARG A 634 -21.53 0.74 -10.84
N LEU A 635 -21.48 1.00 -9.53
CA LEU A 635 -22.59 0.66 -8.65
C LEU A 635 -23.89 1.39 -9.02
N ALA A 636 -23.82 2.63 -9.53
CA ALA A 636 -24.98 3.37 -10.00
C ALA A 636 -25.72 2.65 -11.16
N GLU A 637 -24.96 2.09 -12.11
CA GLU A 637 -25.52 1.30 -13.23
C GLU A 637 -26.37 0.15 -12.70
N HIS A 638 -25.78 -0.67 -11.83
CA HIS A 638 -26.44 -1.85 -11.29
C HIS A 638 -27.56 -1.51 -10.30
N ALA A 639 -27.41 -0.44 -9.50
CA ALA A 639 -28.46 0.03 -8.62
C ALA A 639 -29.72 0.41 -9.39
N SER A 640 -29.58 1.06 -10.56
CA SER A 640 -30.73 1.42 -11.39
C SER A 640 -31.52 0.20 -11.88
N VAL A 641 -30.84 -0.94 -12.08
CA VAL A 641 -31.46 -2.21 -12.47
C VAL A 641 -32.10 -2.89 -11.27
N TRP A 642 -31.38 -3.04 -10.16
CA TRP A 642 -31.91 -3.73 -8.96
C TRP A 642 -33.13 -3.04 -8.37
N LEU A 643 -33.18 -1.70 -8.37
CA LEU A 643 -34.34 -0.96 -7.90
C LEU A 643 -35.59 -1.16 -8.78
N ARG A 644 -35.41 -1.59 -10.04
CA ARG A 644 -36.49 -1.84 -11.01
C ARG A 644 -36.87 -3.32 -11.11
N ALA A 645 -35.90 -4.23 -10.94
CA ALA A 645 -36.04 -5.60 -11.43
C ALA A 645 -36.28 -6.67 -10.36
N GLU A 646 -35.93 -6.51 -9.08
CA GLU A 646 -36.10 -7.60 -8.11
C GLU A 646 -35.91 -7.15 -6.64
N ARG A 647 -36.48 -7.89 -5.68
CA ARG A 647 -36.29 -7.67 -4.23
C ARG A 647 -35.41 -8.75 -3.58
N THR A 648 -34.59 -9.46 -4.35
CA THR A 648 -33.69 -10.51 -3.83
C THR A 648 -32.68 -9.91 -2.85
N PRO A 649 -32.29 -10.63 -1.79
CA PRO A 649 -31.24 -10.15 -0.91
C PRO A 649 -29.88 -10.05 -1.61
N LEU A 650 -29.19 -8.92 -1.42
CA LEU A 650 -27.86 -8.67 -1.95
C LEU A 650 -26.86 -8.61 -0.80
N VAL A 651 -25.78 -9.38 -0.87
CA VAL A 651 -24.70 -9.34 0.11
C VAL A 651 -23.42 -8.86 -0.56
N PHE A 652 -23.01 -7.65 -0.21
CA PHE A 652 -21.81 -6.99 -0.71
C PHE A 652 -20.59 -7.38 0.11
N PHE A 653 -19.46 -7.61 -0.55
CA PHE A 653 -18.17 -7.78 0.12
C PHE A 653 -17.05 -7.11 -0.68
N CYS A 654 -15.98 -6.77 0.03
CA CYS A 654 -14.72 -6.32 -0.56
C CYS A 654 -13.57 -6.75 0.36
N ARG A 655 -12.35 -6.27 0.10
CA ARG A 655 -11.17 -6.59 0.91
C ARG A 655 -11.35 -6.30 2.41
N SER A 656 -11.68 -5.06 2.78
CA SER A 656 -11.71 -4.60 4.18
C SER A 656 -13.11 -4.36 4.76
N GLY A 657 -14.16 -4.52 3.96
CA GLY A 657 -15.55 -4.19 4.34
C GLY A 657 -15.97 -2.74 4.04
N ASN A 658 -15.02 -1.81 3.83
CA ASN A 658 -15.36 -0.38 3.65
C ASN A 658 -16.17 -0.10 2.37
N ARG A 659 -15.77 -0.70 1.23
CA ARG A 659 -16.50 -0.51 -0.05
C ARG A 659 -17.86 -1.20 -0.03
N SER A 660 -17.95 -2.40 0.55
CA SER A 660 -19.21 -3.13 0.64
C SER A 660 -20.21 -2.45 1.58
N MET A 661 -19.73 -1.88 2.68
CA MET A 661 -20.57 -1.07 3.57
C MET A 661 -21.17 0.13 2.81
N LYS A 662 -20.36 0.86 2.05
CA LYS A 662 -20.84 1.98 1.21
C LYS A 662 -21.89 1.50 0.19
N ALA A 663 -21.67 0.35 -0.45
CA ALA A 663 -22.61 -0.20 -1.42
C ALA A 663 -23.96 -0.61 -0.81
N ALA A 664 -23.94 -1.26 0.35
CA ALA A 664 -25.15 -1.61 1.08
C ALA A 664 -25.91 -0.38 1.58
N GLN A 665 -25.19 0.62 2.10
CA GLN A 665 -25.78 1.90 2.55
C GLN A 665 -26.43 2.66 1.40
N LEU A 666 -25.79 2.72 0.23
CA LEU A 666 -26.37 3.28 -0.99
C LEU A 666 -27.74 2.65 -1.26
N LEU A 667 -27.80 1.34 -1.44
CA LEU A 667 -29.03 0.67 -1.89
C LEU A 667 -30.16 0.76 -0.88
N ARG A 668 -29.85 0.63 0.43
CA ARG A 668 -30.86 0.85 1.48
C ARG A 668 -31.42 2.26 1.45
N ARG A 669 -30.55 3.26 1.27
CA ARG A 669 -30.94 4.66 1.15
C ARG A 669 -31.86 4.90 -0.05
N LEU A 670 -31.62 4.19 -1.16
CA LEU A 670 -32.43 4.25 -2.37
C LEU A 670 -33.71 3.39 -2.30
N GLY A 671 -33.97 2.70 -1.18
CA GLY A 671 -35.21 1.95 -0.94
C GLY A 671 -35.08 0.42 -1.01
N HIS A 672 -33.91 -0.13 -1.35
CA HIS A 672 -33.68 -1.57 -1.35
C HIS A 672 -33.19 -2.07 0.02
N GLN A 673 -34.14 -2.41 0.90
CA GLN A 673 -33.88 -2.75 2.30
C GLN A 673 -33.11 -4.07 2.50
N GLN A 674 -33.09 -4.97 1.51
CA GLN A 674 -32.41 -6.28 1.60
C GLN A 674 -30.95 -6.23 1.08
N ALA A 675 -30.26 -5.11 1.28
CA ALA A 675 -28.84 -4.98 0.98
C ALA A 675 -28.00 -5.15 2.25
N TYR A 676 -27.01 -6.03 2.25
CA TYR A 676 -26.18 -6.36 3.40
C TYR A 676 -24.70 -6.24 3.04
N SER A 677 -23.84 -6.02 4.02
CA SER A 677 -22.39 -5.99 3.81
C SER A 677 -21.67 -6.96 4.72
N LEU A 678 -20.61 -7.61 4.22
CA LEU A 678 -19.73 -8.44 5.05
C LEU A 678 -18.83 -7.56 5.92
N ASN A 679 -18.98 -7.66 7.24
CA ASN A 679 -18.13 -6.95 8.20
C ASN A 679 -16.68 -7.45 8.12
N GLY A 680 -15.71 -6.54 8.12
CA GLY A 680 -14.29 -6.88 8.00
C GLY A 680 -13.82 -7.33 6.62
N GLY A 681 -14.74 -7.58 5.68
CA GLY A 681 -14.43 -8.03 4.33
C GLY A 681 -13.74 -9.39 4.27
N LEU A 682 -13.02 -9.64 3.18
CA LEU A 682 -12.24 -10.86 2.96
C LEU A 682 -10.99 -10.94 3.87
N ALA A 683 -10.40 -9.80 4.26
CA ALA A 683 -9.14 -9.78 5.03
C ALA A 683 -9.27 -10.38 6.44
N LEU A 684 -10.48 -10.38 7.01
CA LEU A 684 -10.77 -10.97 8.33
C LEU A 684 -11.50 -12.32 8.23
N SER A 685 -11.65 -12.87 7.02
CA SER A 685 -12.21 -14.21 6.77
C SER A 685 -11.11 -15.28 6.79
N ASN A 686 -11.34 -16.41 7.48
CA ASN A 686 -10.39 -17.52 7.61
C ASN A 686 -10.06 -18.17 6.23
N PRO A 687 -8.78 -18.39 5.87
CA PRO A 687 -8.35 -18.95 4.57
C PRO A 687 -8.91 -20.34 4.23
N LEU A 688 -9.40 -21.11 5.21
CA LEU A 688 -9.96 -22.45 4.98
C LEU A 688 -11.32 -22.46 4.25
N LEU A 689 -11.95 -21.31 3.99
CA LEU A 689 -13.24 -21.19 3.29
C LEU A 689 -13.14 -20.64 1.86
N LEU A 690 -11.95 -20.17 1.44
CA LEU A 690 -11.66 -19.81 0.04
C LEU A 690 -11.28 -21.03 -0.81
N ALA A 691 -11.06 -22.18 -0.14
CA ALA A 691 -10.79 -23.47 -0.74
C ALA A 691 -11.89 -24.46 -0.36
N ALA A 692 -13.04 -24.34 -1.03
CA ALA A 692 -14.00 -25.43 -1.23
C ALA A 692 -14.77 -25.17 -2.53
#